data_AF-A0A2P6VFP8-F1
#
_entry.id   AF-A0A2P6VFP8-F1
#
_cell.length_a   1.000
_cell.length_b   1.000
_cell.length_c   1.000
_cell.angle_alpha   90.00
_cell.angle_beta   90.00
_cell.angle_gamma   90.00
#
_symmetry.space_group_name_H-M   'P 1'
#
loop_
_entity.id
_entity.type
_entity.pdbx_description
1 polymer ?
#
loop_
_entity_poly.entity_id
_entity_poly.type
_entity_poly.pdbx_seq_one_letter_code
_entity_poly.pdbx_strand_id
1 'polypeptide(L)'
;MAKGEAAQQQKKKRRRAEPGAAPAGEVADDGGRAPVAAAAQPAQPEQPPPEPTGWEELDAPQDVQQQAEPAQQEEHRKLSKHAKKRARDDRERAIRDAELRRLQGGAAPTSIIEFEQLVLGAPNSSYAWIKYFAFLISLGDHDKARALAERALATINYREEGEKFNVWVAWLNMENLYGSEEGTLGLLGRALAHTDARRMYLAAVDIFDRTQKEGLVEQCLKAMTRKFGENADVWLRAVKYRLTSGDAEQARRTLDRSLQSLPKFEHIRMISQTGLLEFKLGDAERGRSVFEGVLRNYPKRLDLWSVYLDQEVALGDAQRIRALFERATHLQLPPKKMKFLFKRYLEYEKNHGTPATVEHVKRRAMEYVEQAAAARPLGKDGRQPNIVLLLTDDQDAVMGGDWHMPKLGKYLANEGINFTNYIANFAVCCPSRTTILTGECAHNSGVINAWGETLGGFHRFTTLGLEKKTAPVFLQKAGYRTGLIGKYLNQYDTSLVSHVAPGWDRWFAMTSDFGSPDYYDWVASDQASCFRAAAGAGPGVLRRYGTEERDYSTDVLTEQAVEYIHGYQTDPRPFFLYLTPYAAHRPHIPAARHLGVFKGLKIPRVPSFNESDKHIKKKVSYIRDLPPIDQETADALDFEYQTRAETLLAVDDMIEAVVQALEDVGELDNTYFFFAPDNGFKLGHHRLPGKMSPYENDIRLPFYVRGPGVPRGVQLPHMVSNVDFAATWFELAGVEDPLSVTRDGISMAPILRGDPTILANPDLHRVGILIEKPATAGIDDKFVSILTPVRDVSDDVFEGYRPHKLPNGSWPQQVLDWEFQGKDLPARWAQRVAGDTPAYVTPEFSKSFGMRLYFNLTREAGLTERGVILGLNEDNPVAYYGLRYQDKHHKYKYIEFPSGYELYDLNADPHEVDNIFEGASRTLIAALQGQLSLLKVCRGANCHVKSINLLTNAKQPVNANSSDVLQL
;
A
#
# COMPACT_ATOMS: atom_id res chain seq x y z
N MET A 1 39.29 -26.87 37.28
CA MET A 1 40.25 -27.99 37.40
C MET A 1 39.84 -29.09 36.43
N ALA A 2 40.81 -29.82 35.86
CA ALA A 2 40.68 -30.86 34.81
C ALA A 2 40.01 -30.37 33.49
N LYS A 3 40.57 -30.48 32.28
CA LYS A 3 41.40 -31.50 31.55
C LYS A 3 40.61 -32.64 30.91
N GLY A 4 40.99 -33.00 29.68
CA GLY A 4 40.36 -34.01 28.81
C GLY A 4 41.05 -34.11 27.44
N GLU A 5 41.98 -35.06 27.29
CA GLU A 5 43.00 -35.15 26.19
C GLU A 5 43.24 -36.64 25.78
N ALA A 6 43.52 -37.07 24.53
CA ALA A 6 43.52 -36.39 23.22
C ALA A 6 43.59 -37.38 22.00
N ALA A 7 42.98 -37.00 20.86
CA ALA A 7 43.49 -37.15 19.47
C ALA A 7 43.58 -38.52 18.70
N GLN A 8 43.74 -38.40 17.36
CA GLN A 8 44.25 -39.38 16.36
C GLN A 8 43.31 -40.56 15.90
N GLN A 9 43.45 -41.24 14.73
CA GLN A 9 44.46 -41.22 13.63
C GLN A 9 43.99 -41.72 12.22
N GLN A 10 44.44 -41.04 11.14
CA GLN A 10 44.79 -41.45 9.74
C GLN A 10 44.20 -42.67 8.95
N LYS A 11 43.83 -42.42 7.67
CA LYS A 11 44.31 -43.06 6.39
C LYS A 11 43.56 -42.45 5.17
N LYS A 12 44.08 -41.86 4.06
CA LYS A 12 45.38 -41.70 3.35
C LYS A 12 45.57 -42.56 2.08
N LYS A 13 45.45 -41.97 0.88
CA LYS A 13 46.26 -42.26 -0.35
C LYS A 13 46.17 -41.12 -1.40
N ARG A 14 47.03 -41.13 -2.44
CA ARG A 14 47.39 -40.01 -3.35
C ARG A 14 47.75 -40.49 -4.79
N ARG A 15 47.57 -39.61 -5.79
CA ARG A 15 48.45 -39.27 -6.97
C ARG A 15 47.75 -38.11 -7.74
N ARG A 16 48.33 -36.98 -8.22
CA ARG A 16 49.59 -36.60 -8.93
C ARG A 16 49.67 -37.15 -10.37
N ALA A 17 50.05 -36.38 -11.41
CA ALA A 17 50.61 -35.00 -11.48
C ALA A 17 50.43 -34.30 -12.88
N GLU A 18 50.77 -33.00 -12.94
CA GLU A 18 51.10 -32.16 -14.13
C GLU A 18 52.62 -32.30 -14.49
N PRO A 19 53.28 -31.55 -15.45
CA PRO A 19 52.84 -30.41 -16.30
C PRO A 19 53.35 -30.42 -17.78
N GLY A 20 53.12 -29.31 -18.53
CA GLY A 20 53.77 -29.00 -19.83
C GLY A 20 53.40 -27.59 -20.37
N ALA A 21 54.27 -26.91 -21.15
CA ALA A 21 54.07 -25.52 -21.59
C ALA A 21 54.82 -25.14 -22.90
N ALA A 22 54.33 -24.09 -23.61
CA ALA A 22 54.97 -23.22 -24.65
C ALA A 22 55.60 -23.91 -25.92
N PRO A 23 55.62 -23.30 -27.14
CA PRO A 23 55.98 -21.91 -27.54
C PRO A 23 54.81 -21.14 -28.24
N ALA A 24 54.83 -19.86 -28.65
CA ALA A 24 55.84 -18.82 -28.97
C ALA A 24 56.26 -18.66 -30.46
N GLY A 25 56.32 -17.41 -30.96
CA GLY A 25 56.57 -17.00 -32.37
C GLY A 25 55.26 -16.62 -33.10
N GLU A 26 54.87 -15.35 -33.29
CA GLU A 26 55.43 -14.25 -34.13
C GLU A 26 55.11 -14.33 -35.64
N VAL A 27 54.47 -13.27 -36.19
CA VAL A 27 54.95 -12.42 -37.31
C VAL A 27 53.85 -11.43 -37.78
N ALA A 28 54.30 -10.23 -38.17
CA ALA A 28 53.72 -9.12 -38.97
C ALA A 28 52.66 -9.44 -40.07
N ASP A 29 51.92 -8.49 -40.70
CA ASP A 29 51.59 -7.05 -40.52
C ASP A 29 50.75 -6.60 -41.78
N ASP A 30 50.42 -5.31 -41.89
CA ASP A 30 50.14 -4.51 -43.10
C ASP A 30 48.72 -4.51 -43.74
N GLY A 31 48.38 -3.37 -44.37
CA GLY A 31 47.31 -3.20 -45.37
C GLY A 31 45.86 -3.03 -44.85
N GLY A 32 45.20 -1.87 -44.93
CA GLY A 32 45.61 -0.54 -45.41
C GLY A 32 44.68 0.05 -46.47
N ARG A 33 44.10 1.24 -46.18
CA ARG A 33 43.31 2.14 -47.06
C ARG A 33 41.88 1.76 -47.48
N ALA A 34 41.04 2.80 -47.47
CA ALA A 34 39.73 2.94 -48.13
C ALA A 34 39.84 4.07 -49.19
N PRO A 35 38.80 4.84 -49.56
CA PRO A 35 37.39 4.52 -49.85
C PRO A 35 36.97 4.99 -51.28
N VAL A 36 35.74 4.71 -51.71
CA VAL A 36 35.04 5.48 -52.78
C VAL A 36 33.56 5.63 -52.40
N ALA A 37 32.95 6.78 -52.74
CA ALA A 37 31.51 7.05 -52.55
C ALA A 37 30.89 7.64 -53.83
N ALA A 38 29.59 7.41 -54.03
CA ALA A 38 28.78 7.95 -55.13
C ALA A 38 27.31 8.18 -54.67
N ALA A 39 26.51 8.93 -55.43
CA ALA A 39 25.36 9.67 -54.87
C ALA A 39 23.94 9.27 -55.35
N ALA A 40 23.00 9.32 -54.39
CA ALA A 40 21.64 9.89 -54.43
C ALA A 40 20.58 9.50 -55.49
N GLN A 41 19.51 8.80 -55.01
CA GLN A 41 18.07 9.15 -55.05
C GLN A 41 17.31 9.25 -56.42
N PRO A 42 15.94 9.24 -56.50
CA PRO A 42 14.92 9.52 -55.44
C PRO A 42 13.62 8.64 -55.40
N ALA A 43 12.72 9.03 -54.47
CA ALA A 43 11.23 8.92 -54.47
C ALA A 43 10.48 7.63 -54.02
N GLN A 44 10.13 7.58 -52.71
CA GLN A 44 8.76 7.67 -52.08
C GLN A 44 7.50 7.07 -52.80
N PRO A 45 6.44 6.62 -52.07
CA PRO A 45 6.03 7.11 -50.73
C PRO A 45 5.78 6.04 -49.63
N GLU A 46 5.55 6.55 -48.41
CA GLU A 46 5.32 5.78 -47.16
C GLU A 46 3.83 5.59 -46.81
N GLN A 47 3.52 4.54 -46.04
CA GLN A 47 2.31 4.36 -45.23
C GLN A 47 2.64 3.60 -43.92
N PRO A 48 1.77 3.62 -42.88
CA PRO A 48 2.23 3.74 -41.49
C PRO A 48 2.66 2.44 -40.79
N PRO A 49 3.40 2.53 -39.66
CA PRO A 49 3.68 1.41 -38.77
C PRO A 49 2.40 0.87 -38.09
N PRO A 50 2.39 -0.42 -37.67
CA PRO A 50 1.19 -1.10 -37.20
C PRO A 50 0.74 -0.72 -35.78
N GLU A 51 -0.57 -0.86 -35.52
CA GLU A 51 -1.17 -0.75 -34.19
C GLU A 51 -0.82 -1.96 -33.29
N PRO A 52 -0.75 -1.79 -31.95
CA PRO A 52 -0.45 -2.88 -31.02
C PRO A 52 -1.68 -3.79 -30.78
N THR A 53 -1.81 -4.85 -31.58
CA THR A 53 -2.88 -5.86 -31.47
C THR A 53 -2.73 -6.75 -30.23
N GLY A 54 -3.29 -6.31 -29.10
CA GLY A 54 -3.42 -7.12 -27.88
C GLY A 54 -4.74 -7.91 -27.82
N TRP A 55 -4.65 -9.18 -27.40
CA TRP A 55 -5.76 -10.07 -26.98
C TRP A 55 -6.56 -10.86 -28.04
N GLU A 56 -6.13 -10.96 -29.29
CA GLU A 56 -6.76 -11.85 -30.30
C GLU A 56 -5.92 -13.09 -30.66
N GLU A 57 -5.45 -13.83 -29.64
CA GLU A 57 -4.90 -15.17 -29.85
C GLU A 57 -5.16 -16.08 -28.63
N LEU A 58 -6.33 -16.74 -28.60
CA LEU A 58 -6.62 -17.94 -27.76
C LEU A 58 -8.04 -18.52 -27.99
N ASP A 59 -8.48 -18.72 -29.25
CA ASP A 59 -9.57 -19.67 -29.60
C ASP A 59 -9.66 -19.88 -31.13
N ALA A 60 -9.07 -20.96 -31.65
CA ALA A 60 -9.32 -21.50 -32.99
C ALA A 60 -8.98 -23.01 -33.02
N PRO A 61 -9.82 -23.89 -33.60
CA PRO A 61 -9.62 -25.33 -33.56
C PRO A 61 -8.67 -25.84 -34.67
N GLN A 62 -7.95 -26.92 -34.39
CA GLN A 62 -7.27 -27.74 -35.40
C GLN A 62 -7.65 -29.22 -35.23
N ASP A 63 -8.56 -29.69 -36.08
CA ASP A 63 -8.77 -31.12 -36.30
C ASP A 63 -7.68 -31.67 -37.22
N VAL A 64 -6.83 -32.56 -36.71
CA VAL A 64 -6.02 -33.47 -37.54
C VAL A 64 -6.14 -34.88 -36.97
N GLN A 65 -6.70 -35.79 -37.76
CA GLN A 65 -6.80 -37.20 -37.41
C GLN A 65 -5.45 -37.91 -37.57
N GLN A 66 -4.99 -38.62 -36.54
CA GLN A 66 -4.17 -39.82 -36.74
C GLN A 66 -4.28 -40.78 -35.54
N GLN A 67 -4.04 -42.07 -35.80
CA GLN A 67 -4.38 -43.17 -34.88
C GLN A 67 -3.15 -43.63 -34.10
N ALA A 68 -3.29 -43.78 -32.78
CA ALA A 68 -2.41 -44.59 -31.93
C ALA A 68 -3.17 -45.07 -30.69
N GLU A 69 -2.92 -46.30 -30.24
CA GLU A 69 -3.54 -46.86 -29.03
C GLU A 69 -2.79 -46.42 -27.76
N PRO A 70 -3.47 -46.14 -26.64
CA PRO A 70 -2.83 -45.73 -25.40
C PRO A 70 -2.37 -46.94 -24.55
N ALA A 71 -1.08 -46.97 -24.22
CA ALA A 71 -0.57 -47.81 -23.12
C ALA A 71 -1.04 -47.26 -21.76
N GLN A 72 -1.27 -48.16 -20.79
CA GLN A 72 -1.95 -47.84 -19.53
C GLN A 72 -1.01 -47.27 -18.45
N GLN A 73 -1.43 -46.18 -17.81
CA GLN A 73 -1.06 -45.80 -16.43
C GLN A 73 -2.17 -44.92 -15.83
N GLU A 74 -3.03 -45.49 -14.97
CA GLU A 74 -4.08 -44.74 -14.27
C GLU A 74 -3.59 -44.19 -12.93
N GLU A 75 -3.71 -42.87 -12.72
CA GLU A 75 -3.51 -42.24 -11.42
C GLU A 75 -4.87 -41.97 -10.72
N HIS A 76 -5.03 -42.43 -9.48
CA HIS A 76 -6.33 -42.55 -8.80
C HIS A 76 -6.92 -41.20 -8.31
N ARG A 77 -7.41 -40.36 -9.23
CA ARG A 77 -8.03 -39.07 -8.92
C ARG A 77 -9.45 -39.22 -8.35
N LYS A 78 -9.63 -38.91 -7.06
CA LYS A 78 -10.91 -39.06 -6.33
C LYS A 78 -12.05 -38.21 -6.94
N LEU A 79 -13.04 -38.87 -7.54
CA LEU A 79 -14.22 -38.24 -8.16
C LEU A 79 -15.00 -37.29 -7.22
N SER A 80 -15.45 -36.16 -7.77
CA SER A 80 -16.21 -35.13 -7.04
C SER A 80 -17.59 -35.63 -6.59
N LYS A 81 -18.19 -34.98 -5.59
CA LYS A 81 -19.51 -35.35 -5.04
C LYS A 81 -20.61 -35.30 -6.11
N HIS A 82 -20.54 -34.38 -7.07
CA HIS A 82 -21.49 -34.28 -8.18
C HIS A 82 -21.23 -35.33 -9.26
N ALA A 83 -19.97 -35.65 -9.58
CA ALA A 83 -19.61 -36.73 -10.50
C ALA A 83 -20.05 -38.10 -9.95
N LYS A 84 -19.89 -38.33 -8.65
CA LYS A 84 -20.40 -39.54 -7.96
C LYS A 84 -21.93 -39.66 -8.02
N LYS A 85 -22.68 -38.55 -7.93
CA LYS A 85 -24.12 -38.59 -8.18
C LYS A 85 -24.41 -38.93 -9.64
N ARG A 86 -23.80 -38.23 -10.60
CA ARG A 86 -24.03 -38.46 -12.04
C ARG A 86 -23.75 -39.92 -12.42
N ALA A 87 -22.60 -40.46 -11.99
CA ALA A 87 -22.23 -41.86 -12.20
C ALA A 87 -23.17 -42.87 -11.50
N ARG A 88 -23.88 -42.49 -10.43
CA ARG A 88 -24.97 -43.30 -9.85
C ARG A 88 -26.22 -43.22 -10.73
N ASP A 89 -26.68 -42.02 -11.07
CA ASP A 89 -27.87 -41.78 -11.90
C ASP A 89 -27.71 -42.44 -13.29
N ASP A 90 -26.49 -42.42 -13.84
CA ASP A 90 -26.11 -43.06 -15.10
C ASP A 90 -25.96 -44.58 -14.98
N ARG A 91 -25.56 -45.11 -13.80
CA ARG A 91 -25.58 -46.55 -13.51
C ARG A 91 -27.00 -47.08 -13.33
N GLU A 92 -27.89 -46.33 -12.69
CA GLU A 92 -29.32 -46.67 -12.58
C GLU A 92 -30.01 -46.60 -13.95
N ARG A 93 -29.65 -45.64 -14.82
CA ARG A 93 -30.02 -45.66 -16.25
C ARG A 93 -29.47 -46.89 -16.97
N ALA A 94 -28.17 -47.19 -16.86
CA ALA A 94 -27.56 -48.33 -17.55
C ALA A 94 -28.14 -49.68 -17.11
N ILE A 95 -28.56 -49.80 -15.83
CA ILE A 95 -29.30 -50.98 -15.34
C ILE A 95 -30.68 -51.07 -16.01
N ARG A 96 -31.46 -49.97 -16.03
CA ARG A 96 -32.77 -49.93 -16.72
C ARG A 96 -32.64 -50.21 -18.22
N ASP A 97 -31.64 -49.67 -18.88
CA ASP A 97 -31.37 -49.92 -20.30
C ASP A 97 -30.92 -51.36 -20.55
N ALA A 98 -30.19 -51.99 -19.61
CA ALA A 98 -29.83 -53.40 -19.69
C ALA A 98 -31.02 -54.34 -19.42
N GLU A 99 -31.92 -54.00 -18.49
CA GLU A 99 -33.21 -54.67 -18.33
C GLU A 99 -34.07 -54.52 -19.60
N LEU A 100 -34.14 -53.31 -20.17
CA LEU A 100 -34.87 -53.05 -21.41
C LEU A 100 -34.31 -53.85 -22.60
N ARG A 101 -32.99 -53.93 -22.76
CA ARG A 101 -32.32 -54.74 -23.79
C ARG A 101 -32.51 -56.24 -23.58
N ARG A 102 -32.56 -56.72 -22.33
CA ARG A 102 -32.95 -58.11 -22.01
C ARG A 102 -34.39 -58.41 -22.38
N LEU A 103 -35.29 -57.43 -22.27
CA LEU A 103 -36.70 -57.57 -22.65
C LEU A 103 -36.94 -57.45 -24.17
N GLN A 104 -36.08 -56.76 -24.92
CA GLN A 104 -36.18 -56.60 -26.38
C GLN A 104 -36.00 -57.90 -27.20
N GLY A 105 -35.72 -59.04 -26.56
CA GLY A 105 -35.78 -60.37 -27.17
C GLY A 105 -37.20 -60.94 -27.34
N GLY A 106 -38.24 -60.27 -26.84
CA GLY A 106 -39.63 -60.69 -26.96
C GLY A 106 -40.61 -59.50 -26.93
N ALA A 107 -41.89 -59.78 -27.19
CA ALA A 107 -42.94 -58.76 -27.09
C ALA A 107 -43.11 -58.29 -25.63
N ALA A 108 -43.53 -57.04 -25.44
CA ALA A 108 -43.92 -56.58 -24.12
C ALA A 108 -45.13 -57.40 -23.62
N PRO A 109 -45.15 -57.91 -22.37
CA PRO A 109 -46.24 -58.75 -21.87
C PRO A 109 -47.63 -58.12 -22.07
N THR A 110 -48.56 -58.93 -22.55
CA THR A 110 -49.95 -58.55 -22.87
C THR A 110 -50.99 -59.37 -22.11
N SER A 111 -50.56 -60.45 -21.45
CA SER A 111 -51.41 -61.37 -20.71
C SER A 111 -50.94 -61.56 -19.26
N ILE A 112 -51.86 -61.98 -18.38
CA ILE A 112 -51.57 -62.28 -16.97
C ILE A 112 -50.43 -63.30 -16.85
N ILE A 113 -50.38 -64.32 -17.71
CA ILE A 113 -49.38 -65.40 -17.65
C ILE A 113 -47.96 -64.87 -17.95
N GLU A 114 -47.82 -64.01 -18.97
CA GLU A 114 -46.55 -63.38 -19.31
C GLU A 114 -46.06 -62.42 -18.21
N PHE A 115 -46.99 -61.72 -17.54
CA PHE A 115 -46.66 -60.88 -16.39
C PHE A 115 -46.28 -61.66 -15.14
N GLU A 116 -46.94 -62.79 -14.85
CA GLU A 116 -46.53 -63.71 -13.79
C GLU A 116 -45.11 -64.27 -14.04
N GLN A 117 -44.81 -64.67 -15.28
CA GLN A 117 -43.45 -65.07 -15.68
C GLN A 117 -42.43 -63.93 -15.52
N LEU A 118 -42.79 -62.69 -15.88
CA LEU A 118 -41.92 -61.52 -15.73
C LEU A 118 -41.54 -61.27 -14.26
N VAL A 119 -42.51 -61.29 -13.33
CA VAL A 119 -42.23 -61.05 -11.90
C VAL A 119 -41.55 -62.23 -11.22
N LEU A 120 -41.71 -63.47 -11.73
CA LEU A 120 -40.90 -64.62 -11.31
C LEU A 120 -39.45 -64.52 -11.81
N GLY A 121 -39.22 -63.97 -13.00
CA GLY A 121 -37.87 -63.75 -13.56
C GLY A 121 -37.13 -62.57 -12.95
N ALA A 122 -37.84 -61.54 -12.47
CA ALA A 122 -37.27 -60.32 -11.89
C ALA A 122 -37.94 -59.92 -10.55
N PRO A 123 -37.94 -60.79 -9.52
CA PRO A 123 -38.77 -60.62 -8.30
C PRO A 123 -38.43 -59.38 -7.46
N ASN A 124 -37.23 -58.82 -7.61
CA ASN A 124 -36.82 -57.57 -6.93
C ASN A 124 -37.08 -56.29 -7.76
N SER A 125 -37.37 -56.40 -9.06
CA SER A 125 -37.49 -55.23 -9.95
C SER A 125 -38.88 -54.62 -9.83
N SER A 126 -38.98 -53.44 -9.19
CA SER A 126 -40.26 -52.73 -9.07
C SER A 126 -40.84 -52.37 -10.44
N TYR A 127 -40.01 -52.20 -11.46
CA TYR A 127 -40.47 -51.96 -12.84
C TYR A 127 -41.32 -53.12 -13.38
N ALA A 128 -40.94 -54.38 -13.09
CA ALA A 128 -41.73 -55.56 -13.48
C ALA A 128 -43.10 -55.58 -12.76
N TRP A 129 -43.09 -55.42 -11.44
CA TRP A 129 -44.30 -55.39 -10.62
C TRP A 129 -45.24 -54.22 -10.99
N ILE A 130 -44.69 -53.02 -11.21
CA ILE A 130 -45.47 -51.82 -11.55
C ILE A 130 -46.07 -51.93 -12.95
N LYS A 131 -45.40 -52.57 -13.91
CA LYS A 131 -46.00 -52.85 -15.23
C LYS A 131 -47.19 -53.81 -15.14
N TYR A 132 -47.08 -54.89 -14.37
CA TYR A 132 -48.19 -55.83 -14.14
C TYR A 132 -49.34 -55.13 -13.39
N PHE A 133 -49.03 -54.33 -12.38
CA PHE A 133 -50.00 -53.50 -11.64
C PHE A 133 -50.73 -52.51 -12.57
N ALA A 134 -50.02 -51.82 -13.47
CA ALA A 134 -50.60 -50.94 -14.47
C ALA A 134 -51.49 -51.68 -15.49
N PHE A 135 -51.11 -52.91 -15.87
CA PHE A 135 -51.94 -53.76 -16.73
C PHE A 135 -53.26 -54.15 -16.05
N LEU A 136 -53.24 -54.54 -14.76
CA LEU A 136 -54.48 -54.84 -14.03
C LEU A 136 -55.39 -53.61 -13.88
N ILE A 137 -54.82 -52.42 -13.68
CA ILE A 137 -55.58 -51.14 -13.72
C ILE A 137 -56.21 -50.91 -15.09
N SER A 138 -55.50 -51.21 -16.19
CA SER A 138 -56.05 -51.06 -17.56
C SER A 138 -57.22 -52.00 -17.87
N LEU A 139 -57.37 -53.08 -17.08
CA LEU A 139 -58.52 -53.99 -17.12
C LEU A 139 -59.64 -53.61 -16.13
N GLY A 140 -59.46 -52.54 -15.34
CA GLY A 140 -60.37 -52.12 -14.27
C GLY A 140 -60.36 -53.01 -13.02
N ASP A 141 -59.44 -53.97 -12.92
CA ASP A 141 -59.41 -54.97 -11.84
C ASP A 141 -58.59 -54.47 -10.64
N HIS A 142 -59.13 -53.46 -9.96
CA HIS A 142 -58.44 -52.76 -8.88
C HIS A 142 -58.18 -53.65 -7.66
N ASP A 143 -59.01 -54.66 -7.41
CA ASP A 143 -58.81 -55.57 -6.27
C ASP A 143 -57.70 -56.61 -6.52
N LYS A 144 -57.57 -57.14 -7.74
CA LYS A 144 -56.36 -57.91 -8.11
C LYS A 144 -55.13 -57.01 -8.12
N ALA A 145 -55.25 -55.74 -8.51
CA ALA A 145 -54.14 -54.79 -8.42
C ALA A 145 -53.67 -54.58 -6.97
N ARG A 146 -54.58 -54.32 -6.02
CA ARG A 146 -54.28 -54.23 -4.57
C ARG A 146 -53.58 -55.50 -4.05
N ALA A 147 -54.12 -56.67 -4.35
CA ALA A 147 -53.53 -57.95 -3.96
C ALA A 147 -52.14 -58.17 -4.58
N LEU A 148 -51.92 -57.74 -5.83
CA LEU A 148 -50.61 -57.79 -6.48
C LEU A 148 -49.60 -56.85 -5.81
N ALA A 149 -50.01 -55.66 -5.37
CA ALA A 149 -49.12 -54.73 -4.67
C ALA A 149 -48.65 -55.27 -3.32
N GLU A 150 -49.54 -55.88 -2.52
CA GLU A 150 -49.16 -56.61 -1.30
C GLU A 150 -48.16 -57.74 -1.62
N ARG A 151 -48.43 -58.53 -2.68
CA ARG A 151 -47.57 -59.63 -3.11
C ARG A 151 -46.19 -59.14 -3.56
N ALA A 152 -46.12 -58.01 -4.26
CA ALA A 152 -44.87 -57.36 -4.65
C ALA A 152 -44.07 -56.88 -3.42
N LEU A 153 -44.74 -56.22 -2.47
CA LEU A 153 -44.12 -55.74 -1.24
C LEU A 153 -43.62 -56.88 -0.33
N ALA A 154 -44.28 -58.04 -0.36
CA ALA A 154 -43.82 -59.26 0.31
C ALA A 154 -42.64 -59.95 -0.42
N THR A 155 -42.64 -59.95 -1.77
CA THR A 155 -41.68 -60.71 -2.59
C THR A 155 -40.35 -59.97 -2.82
N ILE A 156 -40.38 -58.65 -3.00
CA ILE A 156 -39.16 -57.84 -3.15
C ILE A 156 -38.33 -57.97 -1.85
N ASN A 157 -37.00 -58.11 -1.98
CA ASN A 157 -36.10 -58.22 -0.85
C ASN A 157 -36.16 -56.96 0.05
N TYR A 158 -36.11 -57.14 1.38
CA TYR A 158 -36.16 -56.02 2.34
C TYR A 158 -35.03 -54.99 2.18
N ARG A 159 -33.89 -55.38 1.58
CA ARG A 159 -32.76 -54.48 1.31
C ARG A 159 -32.99 -53.55 0.12
N GLU A 160 -33.92 -53.89 -0.77
CA GLU A 160 -34.25 -53.09 -1.95
C GLU A 160 -35.30 -52.00 -1.60
N GLU A 161 -34.96 -51.16 -0.63
CA GLU A 161 -35.83 -50.09 -0.12
C GLU A 161 -36.34 -49.15 -1.24
N GLY A 162 -35.50 -48.90 -2.24
CA GLY A 162 -35.86 -48.10 -3.42
C GLY A 162 -36.95 -48.74 -4.27
N GLU A 163 -36.92 -50.06 -4.41
CA GLU A 163 -37.88 -50.80 -5.22
C GLU A 163 -39.21 -50.95 -4.50
N LYS A 164 -39.20 -51.24 -3.18
CA LYS A 164 -40.42 -51.20 -2.36
C LYS A 164 -41.04 -49.80 -2.32
N PHE A 165 -40.22 -48.76 -2.23
CA PHE A 165 -40.68 -47.37 -2.32
C PHE A 165 -41.43 -47.09 -3.63
N ASN A 166 -40.90 -47.54 -4.77
CA ASN A 166 -41.56 -47.35 -6.07
C ASN A 166 -42.92 -48.06 -6.12
N VAL A 167 -43.04 -49.27 -5.57
CA VAL A 167 -44.32 -50.02 -5.49
C VAL A 167 -45.34 -49.30 -4.60
N TRP A 168 -44.93 -48.82 -3.41
CA TRP A 168 -45.81 -48.00 -2.56
C TRP A 168 -46.30 -46.73 -3.27
N VAL A 169 -45.42 -46.05 -4.00
CA VAL A 169 -45.80 -44.86 -4.80
C VAL A 169 -46.77 -45.22 -5.92
N ALA A 170 -46.55 -46.31 -6.64
CA ALA A 170 -47.47 -46.77 -7.69
C ALA A 170 -48.86 -47.11 -7.13
N TRP A 171 -48.91 -47.83 -6.01
CA TRP A 171 -50.18 -48.12 -5.34
C TRP A 171 -50.86 -46.84 -4.83
N LEU A 172 -50.13 -45.91 -4.22
CA LEU A 172 -50.70 -44.64 -3.77
C LEU A 172 -51.24 -43.76 -4.92
N ASN A 173 -50.65 -43.83 -6.13
CA ASN A 173 -51.25 -43.18 -7.31
C ASN A 173 -52.60 -43.84 -7.70
N MET A 174 -52.67 -45.18 -7.69
CA MET A 174 -53.90 -45.93 -8.04
C MET A 174 -55.01 -45.67 -7.02
N GLU A 175 -54.72 -45.85 -5.73
CA GLU A 175 -55.71 -45.68 -4.65
C GLU A 175 -56.22 -44.24 -4.60
N ASN A 176 -55.37 -43.25 -4.90
CA ASN A 176 -55.77 -41.85 -5.02
C ASN A 176 -56.70 -41.57 -6.23
N LEU A 177 -56.60 -42.33 -7.32
CA LEU A 177 -57.41 -42.14 -8.53
C LEU A 177 -58.73 -42.94 -8.50
N TYR A 178 -58.73 -44.13 -7.89
CA TYR A 178 -59.83 -45.11 -7.98
C TYR A 178 -60.35 -45.63 -6.62
N GLY A 179 -59.72 -45.24 -5.52
CA GLY A 179 -60.14 -45.58 -4.15
C GLY A 179 -60.84 -44.42 -3.43
N SER A 180 -61.22 -44.64 -2.18
CA SER A 180 -61.75 -43.57 -1.32
C SER A 180 -60.62 -42.70 -0.74
N GLU A 181 -60.94 -41.48 -0.31
CA GLU A 181 -59.97 -40.60 0.38
C GLU A 181 -59.47 -41.22 1.70
N GLU A 182 -60.36 -41.87 2.45
CA GLU A 182 -60.02 -42.62 3.66
C GLU A 182 -59.10 -43.81 3.36
N GLY A 183 -59.36 -44.57 2.30
CA GLY A 183 -58.49 -45.66 1.83
C GLY A 183 -57.12 -45.15 1.38
N THR A 184 -57.09 -44.00 0.68
CA THR A 184 -55.85 -43.32 0.26
C THR A 184 -55.01 -42.88 1.46
N LEU A 185 -55.64 -42.28 2.48
CA LEU A 185 -54.98 -41.84 3.72
C LEU A 185 -54.51 -43.03 4.57
N GLY A 186 -55.31 -44.10 4.67
CA GLY A 186 -54.92 -45.35 5.32
C GLY A 186 -53.73 -46.02 4.64
N LEU A 187 -53.72 -46.07 3.30
CA LEU A 187 -52.61 -46.58 2.50
C LEU A 187 -51.34 -45.74 2.67
N LEU A 188 -51.46 -44.41 2.66
CA LEU A 188 -50.34 -43.51 2.97
C LEU A 188 -49.81 -43.76 4.40
N GLY A 189 -50.69 -43.95 5.38
CA GLY A 189 -50.33 -44.34 6.74
C GLY A 189 -49.49 -45.62 6.80
N ARG A 190 -49.89 -46.66 6.04
CA ARG A 190 -49.12 -47.91 5.90
C ARG A 190 -47.77 -47.67 5.21
N ALA A 191 -47.74 -46.96 4.08
CA ALA A 191 -46.52 -46.69 3.33
C ALA A 191 -45.47 -45.93 4.16
N LEU A 192 -45.92 -44.98 5.00
CA LEU A 192 -45.09 -44.22 5.94
C LEU A 192 -44.47 -45.07 7.07
N ALA A 193 -45.05 -46.24 7.39
CA ALA A 193 -44.50 -47.17 8.38
C ALA A 193 -43.43 -48.11 7.78
N HIS A 194 -43.29 -48.15 6.45
CA HIS A 194 -42.45 -49.11 5.73
C HIS A 194 -41.43 -48.47 4.76
N THR A 195 -41.24 -47.15 4.78
CA THR A 195 -40.32 -46.40 3.89
C THR A 195 -39.73 -45.15 4.59
N ASP A 196 -38.73 -44.46 3.98
CA ASP A 196 -38.35 -43.10 4.40
C ASP A 196 -39.59 -42.18 4.31
N ALA A 197 -40.14 -41.86 5.48
CA ALA A 197 -41.40 -41.14 5.59
C ALA A 197 -41.35 -39.74 4.95
N ARG A 198 -40.20 -39.05 4.95
CA ARG A 198 -40.03 -37.75 4.27
C ARG A 198 -40.07 -37.93 2.75
N ARG A 199 -39.38 -38.94 2.22
CA ARG A 199 -39.41 -39.29 0.78
C ARG A 199 -40.82 -39.69 0.35
N MET A 200 -41.55 -40.42 1.20
CA MET A 200 -42.93 -40.84 0.94
C MET A 200 -43.91 -39.68 0.98
N TYR A 201 -43.81 -38.77 1.97
CA TYR A 201 -44.63 -37.56 1.98
C TYR A 201 -44.34 -36.63 0.78
N LEU A 202 -43.07 -36.50 0.35
CA LEU A 202 -42.73 -35.74 -0.87
C LEU A 202 -43.45 -36.32 -2.10
N ALA A 203 -43.39 -37.64 -2.28
CA ALA A 203 -44.10 -38.31 -3.36
C ALA A 203 -45.63 -38.20 -3.23
N ALA A 204 -46.19 -38.30 -2.02
CA ALA A 204 -47.62 -38.12 -1.76
C ALA A 204 -48.10 -36.71 -2.12
N VAL A 205 -47.35 -35.67 -1.75
CA VAL A 205 -47.61 -34.29 -2.20
C VAL A 205 -47.57 -34.22 -3.73
N ASP A 206 -46.53 -34.75 -4.38
CA ASP A 206 -46.43 -34.77 -5.84
C ASP A 206 -47.57 -35.57 -6.53
N ILE A 207 -48.24 -36.50 -5.84
CA ILE A 207 -49.44 -37.19 -6.32
C ILE A 207 -50.67 -36.30 -6.17
N PHE A 208 -50.95 -35.82 -4.96
CA PHE A 208 -52.18 -35.07 -4.66
C PHE A 208 -52.23 -33.70 -5.36
N ASP A 209 -51.07 -33.05 -5.54
CA ASP A 209 -50.88 -31.80 -6.29
C ASP A 209 -51.26 -32.00 -7.78
N ARG A 210 -50.77 -33.07 -8.41
CA ARG A 210 -51.14 -33.45 -9.79
C ARG A 210 -52.60 -33.84 -9.97
N THR A 211 -53.28 -34.30 -8.91
CA THR A 211 -54.73 -34.61 -8.94
C THR A 211 -55.60 -33.54 -8.29
N GLN A 212 -55.08 -32.32 -8.08
CA GLN A 212 -55.80 -31.16 -7.55
C GLN A 212 -56.51 -31.40 -6.20
N LYS A 213 -56.01 -32.32 -5.36
CA LYS A 213 -56.58 -32.62 -4.03
C LYS A 213 -55.93 -31.74 -2.96
N GLU A 214 -56.21 -30.44 -3.03
CA GLU A 214 -55.60 -29.40 -2.18
C GLU A 214 -55.64 -29.72 -0.68
N GLY A 215 -56.77 -30.23 -0.19
CA GLY A 215 -56.95 -30.60 1.22
C GLY A 215 -56.02 -31.73 1.70
N LEU A 216 -55.61 -32.64 0.81
CA LEU A 216 -54.62 -33.69 1.12
C LEU A 216 -53.18 -33.15 1.04
N VAL A 217 -52.91 -32.22 0.11
CA VAL A 217 -51.61 -31.53 0.01
C VAL A 217 -51.36 -30.69 1.27
N GLU A 218 -52.35 -29.90 1.71
CA GLU A 218 -52.32 -29.11 2.94
C GLU A 218 -52.01 -29.98 4.17
N GLN A 219 -52.72 -31.11 4.32
CA GLN A 219 -52.48 -32.07 5.40
C GLN A 219 -51.06 -32.67 5.35
N CYS A 220 -50.59 -33.06 4.17
CA CYS A 220 -49.23 -33.61 4.01
C CYS A 220 -48.16 -32.57 4.34
N LEU A 221 -48.23 -31.37 3.77
CA LEU A 221 -47.25 -30.29 4.05
C LEU A 221 -47.23 -29.88 5.53
N LYS A 222 -48.40 -29.85 6.19
CA LYS A 222 -48.53 -29.60 7.63
C LYS A 222 -47.93 -30.73 8.48
N ALA A 223 -48.09 -31.99 8.07
CA ALA A 223 -47.42 -33.13 8.71
C ALA A 223 -45.90 -33.12 8.49
N MET A 224 -45.44 -32.80 7.28
CA MET A 224 -44.03 -32.75 6.92
C MET A 224 -43.28 -31.65 7.66
N THR A 225 -43.80 -30.41 7.64
CA THR A 225 -43.17 -29.26 8.32
C THR A 225 -43.11 -29.45 9.85
N ARG A 226 -44.01 -30.24 10.44
CA ARG A 226 -43.96 -30.66 11.84
C ARG A 226 -42.97 -31.79 12.12
N LYS A 227 -42.88 -32.81 11.26
CA LYS A 227 -42.03 -34.01 11.46
C LYS A 227 -40.58 -33.83 11.00
N PHE A 228 -40.34 -32.93 10.03
CA PHE A 228 -39.06 -32.78 9.33
C PHE A 228 -38.68 -31.30 9.19
N GLY A 229 -39.07 -30.46 10.15
CA GLY A 229 -38.87 -29.00 10.13
C GLY A 229 -37.40 -28.54 10.07
N GLU A 230 -36.45 -29.42 10.33
CA GLU A 230 -35.01 -29.15 10.19
C GLU A 230 -34.48 -29.29 8.74
N ASN A 231 -35.32 -29.72 7.78
CA ASN A 231 -34.90 -29.98 6.40
C ASN A 231 -35.42 -28.93 5.41
N ALA A 232 -34.52 -28.22 4.72
CA ALA A 232 -34.88 -27.12 3.81
C ALA A 232 -35.75 -27.55 2.62
N ASP A 233 -35.56 -28.74 2.06
CA ASP A 233 -36.31 -29.21 0.88
C ASP A 233 -37.82 -29.40 1.18
N VAL A 234 -38.16 -29.73 2.43
CA VAL A 234 -39.55 -29.79 2.91
C VAL A 234 -40.22 -28.42 2.89
N TRP A 235 -39.53 -27.39 3.40
CA TRP A 235 -40.03 -26.01 3.38
C TRP A 235 -40.08 -25.45 1.96
N LEU A 236 -39.11 -25.76 1.10
CA LEU A 236 -39.11 -25.34 -0.31
C LEU A 236 -40.27 -25.96 -1.08
N ARG A 237 -40.67 -27.23 -0.82
CA ARG A 237 -41.88 -27.81 -1.43
C ARG A 237 -43.15 -27.10 -0.96
N ALA A 238 -43.21 -26.70 0.31
CA ALA A 238 -44.34 -25.94 0.87
C ALA A 238 -44.42 -24.51 0.30
N VAL A 239 -43.30 -23.79 0.21
CA VAL A 239 -43.23 -22.46 -0.43
C VAL A 239 -43.61 -22.55 -1.90
N LYS A 240 -43.06 -23.53 -2.65
CA LYS A 240 -43.43 -23.75 -4.06
C LYS A 240 -44.94 -23.94 -4.22
N TYR A 241 -45.56 -24.80 -3.39
CA TYR A 241 -47.00 -25.04 -3.45
C TYR A 241 -47.82 -23.76 -3.24
N ARG A 242 -47.49 -22.97 -2.20
CA ARG A 242 -48.17 -21.70 -1.94
C ARG A 242 -48.09 -20.72 -3.11
N LEU A 243 -46.91 -20.59 -3.74
CA LEU A 243 -46.74 -19.75 -4.93
C LEU A 243 -47.56 -20.27 -6.12
N THR A 244 -47.55 -21.58 -6.40
CA THR A 244 -48.38 -22.16 -7.47
C THR A 244 -49.89 -22.07 -7.22
N SER A 245 -50.33 -22.01 -5.97
CA SER A 245 -51.72 -21.74 -5.57
C SER A 245 -52.07 -20.25 -5.51
N GLY A 246 -51.14 -19.34 -5.86
CA GLY A 246 -51.35 -17.88 -5.79
C GLY A 246 -51.31 -17.26 -4.38
N ASP A 247 -51.10 -18.06 -3.33
CA ASP A 247 -51.06 -17.60 -1.93
C ASP A 247 -49.66 -17.08 -1.56
N ALA A 248 -49.32 -15.93 -2.14
CA ALA A 248 -48.06 -15.24 -1.88
C ALA A 248 -47.91 -14.78 -0.41
N GLU A 249 -48.98 -14.70 0.39
CA GLU A 249 -48.87 -14.34 1.80
C GLU A 249 -48.45 -15.54 2.66
N GLN A 250 -49.09 -16.70 2.49
CA GLN A 250 -48.64 -17.92 3.17
C GLN A 250 -47.27 -18.39 2.65
N ALA A 251 -46.89 -18.11 1.40
CA ALA A 251 -45.53 -18.34 0.93
C ALA A 251 -44.49 -17.60 1.80
N ARG A 252 -44.72 -16.30 2.08
CA ARG A 252 -43.87 -15.49 2.98
C ARG A 252 -43.89 -16.02 4.42
N ARG A 253 -45.08 -16.23 5.00
CA ARG A 253 -45.23 -16.80 6.36
C ARG A 253 -44.56 -18.19 6.49
N THR A 254 -44.49 -18.96 5.40
CA THR A 254 -43.80 -20.26 5.36
C THR A 254 -42.28 -20.10 5.33
N LEU A 255 -41.73 -19.11 4.61
CA LEU A 255 -40.31 -18.76 4.69
C LEU A 255 -39.93 -18.35 6.13
N ASP A 256 -40.67 -17.44 6.75
CA ASP A 256 -40.34 -16.96 8.11
C ASP A 256 -40.33 -18.09 9.14
N ARG A 257 -41.34 -18.97 9.09
CA ARG A 257 -41.41 -20.18 9.95
C ARG A 257 -40.32 -21.20 9.64
N SER A 258 -39.86 -21.29 8.38
CA SER A 258 -38.72 -22.15 8.04
C SER A 258 -37.43 -21.65 8.69
N LEU A 259 -37.18 -20.33 8.74
CA LEU A 259 -35.98 -19.77 9.35
C LEU A 259 -35.96 -19.90 10.89
N GLN A 260 -37.13 -19.99 11.51
CA GLN A 260 -37.28 -20.35 12.93
C GLN A 260 -37.02 -21.83 13.21
N SER A 261 -37.23 -22.72 12.22
CA SER A 261 -37.17 -24.18 12.37
C SER A 261 -35.86 -24.80 11.85
N LEU A 262 -35.23 -24.15 10.88
CA LEU A 262 -34.02 -24.64 10.21
C LEU A 262 -32.74 -24.28 10.98
N PRO A 263 -31.72 -25.17 10.99
CA PRO A 263 -30.37 -24.80 11.39
C PRO A 263 -29.82 -23.62 10.58
N LYS A 264 -29.08 -22.71 11.23
CA LYS A 264 -28.56 -21.47 10.61
C LYS A 264 -27.76 -21.68 9.31
N PHE A 265 -27.14 -22.84 9.10
CA PHE A 265 -26.38 -23.13 7.88
C PHE A 265 -27.27 -23.36 6.64
N GLU A 266 -28.52 -23.79 6.81
CA GLU A 266 -29.50 -23.91 5.71
C GLU A 266 -30.16 -22.57 5.35
N HIS A 267 -30.10 -21.55 6.23
CA HIS A 267 -30.84 -20.29 6.04
C HIS A 267 -30.52 -19.60 4.70
N ILE A 268 -29.25 -19.50 4.32
CA ILE A 268 -28.85 -18.86 3.05
C ILE A 268 -29.36 -19.68 1.85
N ARG A 269 -29.38 -21.01 1.93
CA ARG A 269 -29.94 -21.88 0.89
C ARG A 269 -31.46 -21.72 0.81
N MET A 270 -32.15 -21.74 1.95
CA MET A 270 -33.61 -21.55 2.01
C MET A 270 -34.03 -20.20 1.40
N ILE A 271 -33.41 -19.10 1.80
CA ILE A 271 -33.77 -17.76 1.32
C ILE A 271 -33.47 -17.60 -0.17
N SER A 272 -32.28 -18.01 -0.64
CA SER A 272 -31.91 -17.89 -2.07
C SER A 272 -32.74 -18.80 -2.98
N GLN A 273 -33.11 -20.00 -2.53
CA GLN A 273 -34.02 -20.87 -3.29
C GLN A 273 -35.47 -20.36 -3.29
N THR A 274 -35.94 -19.74 -2.19
CA THR A 274 -37.25 -19.04 -2.21
C THR A 274 -37.25 -17.84 -3.14
N GLY A 275 -36.19 -17.03 -3.16
CA GLY A 275 -36.06 -15.92 -4.13
C GLY A 275 -36.11 -16.42 -5.59
N LEU A 276 -35.50 -17.58 -5.87
CA LEU A 276 -35.58 -18.25 -7.17
C LEU A 276 -36.97 -18.82 -7.50
N LEU A 277 -37.79 -19.15 -6.50
CA LEU A 277 -39.17 -19.58 -6.71
C LEU A 277 -40.08 -18.37 -6.97
N GLU A 278 -39.90 -17.27 -6.24
CA GLU A 278 -40.59 -15.98 -6.49
C GLU A 278 -40.34 -15.51 -7.93
N PHE A 279 -39.08 -15.49 -8.39
CA PHE A 279 -38.74 -15.14 -9.79
C PHE A 279 -39.36 -16.03 -10.88
N LYS A 280 -39.85 -17.24 -10.54
CA LYS A 280 -40.33 -18.24 -11.52
C LYS A 280 -41.82 -18.56 -11.43
N LEU A 281 -42.42 -18.32 -10.28
CA LEU A 281 -43.78 -18.76 -9.92
C LEU A 281 -44.55 -17.72 -9.09
N GLY A 282 -43.90 -16.62 -8.68
CA GLY A 282 -44.46 -15.56 -7.85
C GLY A 282 -44.20 -14.19 -8.47
N ASP A 283 -43.71 -13.24 -7.66
CA ASP A 283 -43.42 -11.88 -8.10
C ASP A 283 -41.90 -11.63 -8.22
N ALA A 284 -41.47 -11.07 -9.36
CA ALA A 284 -40.08 -10.72 -9.62
C ALA A 284 -39.56 -9.60 -8.69
N GLU A 285 -40.38 -8.63 -8.28
CA GLU A 285 -39.97 -7.63 -7.27
C GLU A 285 -39.83 -8.25 -5.87
N ARG A 286 -40.57 -9.32 -5.57
CA ARG A 286 -40.31 -10.17 -4.41
C ARG A 286 -39.01 -10.95 -4.54
N GLY A 287 -38.72 -11.54 -5.70
CA GLY A 287 -37.43 -12.17 -6.02
C GLY A 287 -36.25 -11.21 -5.77
N ARG A 288 -36.32 -10.01 -6.36
CA ARG A 288 -35.37 -8.89 -6.15
C ARG A 288 -35.22 -8.57 -4.66
N SER A 289 -36.32 -8.30 -3.97
CA SER A 289 -36.33 -7.96 -2.53
C SER A 289 -35.64 -9.01 -1.66
N VAL A 290 -35.81 -10.30 -1.99
CA VAL A 290 -35.17 -11.42 -1.30
C VAL A 290 -33.66 -11.45 -1.57
N PHE A 291 -33.22 -11.33 -2.82
CA PHE A 291 -31.79 -11.33 -3.14
C PHE A 291 -31.05 -10.10 -2.60
N GLU A 292 -31.65 -8.90 -2.68
CA GLU A 292 -31.11 -7.68 -2.05
C GLU A 292 -30.96 -7.82 -0.53
N GLY A 293 -31.93 -8.46 0.13
CA GLY A 293 -31.87 -8.75 1.57
C GLY A 293 -30.71 -9.66 1.96
N VAL A 294 -30.40 -10.69 1.16
CA VAL A 294 -29.25 -11.57 1.43
C VAL A 294 -27.93 -10.91 1.04
N LEU A 295 -27.85 -10.24 -0.11
CA LEU A 295 -26.62 -9.61 -0.59
C LEU A 295 -26.17 -8.43 0.28
N ARG A 296 -27.10 -7.72 0.94
CA ARG A 296 -26.77 -6.73 1.98
C ARG A 296 -25.97 -7.32 3.14
N ASN A 297 -26.29 -8.56 3.53
CA ASN A 297 -25.66 -9.26 4.65
C ASN A 297 -24.44 -10.11 4.23
N TYR A 298 -24.40 -10.57 2.98
CA TYR A 298 -23.35 -11.46 2.47
C TYR A 298 -22.76 -10.99 1.11
N PRO A 299 -22.31 -9.73 0.98
CA PRO A 299 -21.95 -9.13 -0.31
C PRO A 299 -20.81 -9.84 -1.04
N LYS A 300 -19.94 -10.59 -0.35
CA LYS A 300 -18.79 -11.30 -0.95
C LYS A 300 -19.12 -12.73 -1.48
N ARG A 301 -20.41 -13.12 -1.53
CA ARG A 301 -20.92 -14.41 -2.05
C ARG A 301 -21.24 -14.35 -3.55
N LEU A 302 -20.25 -14.61 -4.40
CA LEU A 302 -20.39 -14.64 -5.86
C LEU A 302 -21.49 -15.57 -6.38
N ASP A 303 -21.76 -16.67 -5.69
CA ASP A 303 -22.80 -17.63 -6.03
C ASP A 303 -24.20 -17.01 -5.99
N LEU A 304 -24.45 -16.09 -5.05
CA LEU A 304 -25.71 -15.36 -4.96
C LEU A 304 -25.81 -14.26 -6.02
N TRP A 305 -24.71 -13.53 -6.26
CA TRP A 305 -24.63 -12.53 -7.35
C TRP A 305 -24.86 -13.15 -8.73
N SER A 306 -24.22 -14.29 -9.01
CA SER A 306 -24.39 -15.01 -10.28
C SER A 306 -25.86 -15.34 -10.50
N VAL A 307 -26.49 -15.99 -9.53
CA VAL A 307 -27.90 -16.42 -9.63
C VAL A 307 -28.86 -15.23 -9.78
N TYR A 308 -28.62 -14.12 -9.10
CA TYR A 308 -29.45 -12.91 -9.22
C TYR A 308 -29.30 -12.26 -10.60
N LEU A 309 -28.05 -12.09 -11.07
CA LEU A 309 -27.76 -11.64 -12.44
C LEU A 309 -28.40 -12.56 -13.49
N ASP A 310 -28.40 -13.88 -13.27
CA ASP A 310 -29.04 -14.85 -14.16
C ASP A 310 -30.56 -14.66 -14.25
N GLN A 311 -31.23 -14.20 -13.18
CA GLN A 311 -32.68 -13.92 -13.22
C GLN A 311 -32.99 -12.55 -13.83
N GLU A 312 -32.21 -11.50 -13.51
CA GLU A 312 -32.41 -10.18 -14.14
C GLU A 312 -32.13 -10.20 -15.65
N VAL A 313 -31.09 -10.92 -16.10
CA VAL A 313 -30.81 -11.12 -17.53
C VAL A 313 -31.94 -11.86 -18.24
N ALA A 314 -32.60 -12.81 -17.57
CA ALA A 314 -33.78 -13.50 -18.11
C ALA A 314 -35.05 -12.61 -18.16
N LEU A 315 -35.09 -11.50 -17.43
CA LEU A 315 -36.19 -10.52 -17.45
C LEU A 315 -35.93 -9.34 -18.39
N GLY A 316 -34.67 -9.11 -18.80
CA GLY A 316 -34.33 -8.20 -19.90
C GLY A 316 -34.28 -6.70 -19.60
N ASP A 317 -34.43 -6.27 -18.34
CA ASP A 317 -34.30 -4.86 -17.93
C ASP A 317 -32.83 -4.41 -17.99
N ALA A 318 -32.41 -3.90 -19.15
CA ALA A 318 -31.03 -3.50 -19.42
C ALA A 318 -30.50 -2.40 -18.48
N GLN A 319 -31.37 -1.58 -17.87
CA GLN A 319 -30.94 -0.57 -16.91
C GLN A 319 -30.64 -1.22 -15.55
N ARG A 320 -31.51 -2.11 -15.06
CA ARG A 320 -31.26 -2.88 -13.83
C ARG A 320 -30.08 -3.83 -13.95
N ILE A 321 -29.96 -4.55 -15.07
CA ILE A 321 -28.84 -5.50 -15.30
C ILE A 321 -27.50 -4.76 -15.23
N ARG A 322 -27.36 -3.61 -15.90
CA ARG A 322 -26.17 -2.75 -15.82
C ARG A 322 -25.91 -2.25 -14.41
N ALA A 323 -26.93 -1.70 -13.73
CA ALA A 323 -26.78 -1.24 -12.35
C ALA A 323 -26.38 -2.37 -11.38
N LEU A 324 -26.81 -3.61 -11.62
CA LEU A 324 -26.45 -4.77 -10.80
C LEU A 324 -25.02 -5.27 -11.09
N PHE A 325 -24.59 -5.28 -12.35
CA PHE A 325 -23.19 -5.54 -12.72
C PHE A 325 -22.23 -4.45 -12.19
N GLU A 326 -22.61 -3.17 -12.28
CA GLU A 326 -21.86 -2.05 -11.71
C GLU A 326 -21.67 -2.24 -10.21
N ARG A 327 -22.75 -2.50 -9.46
CA ARG A 327 -22.67 -2.79 -8.01
C ARG A 327 -21.80 -4.00 -7.69
N ALA A 328 -21.90 -5.08 -8.46
CA ALA A 328 -21.08 -6.28 -8.26
C ALA A 328 -19.58 -6.01 -8.50
N THR A 329 -19.26 -5.14 -9.47
CA THR A 329 -17.88 -4.79 -9.86
C THR A 329 -17.30 -3.58 -9.11
N HIS A 330 -18.03 -3.02 -8.14
CA HIS A 330 -17.51 -2.11 -7.10
C HIS A 330 -17.15 -2.84 -5.79
N LEU A 331 -17.26 -4.17 -5.73
CA LEU A 331 -16.95 -4.94 -4.53
C LEU A 331 -15.44 -5.20 -4.38
N GLN A 332 -14.89 -4.92 -3.19
CA GLN A 332 -13.55 -5.35 -2.79
C GLN A 332 -13.47 -6.89 -2.70
N LEU A 333 -13.06 -7.51 -3.81
CA LEU A 333 -12.91 -8.96 -3.98
C LEU A 333 -11.55 -9.31 -4.59
N PRO A 334 -10.98 -10.51 -4.30
CA PRO A 334 -9.72 -10.96 -4.90
C PRO A 334 -9.75 -11.05 -6.44
N PRO A 335 -8.61 -10.89 -7.16
CA PRO A 335 -8.59 -10.84 -8.63
C PRO A 335 -9.22 -12.03 -9.34
N LYS A 336 -9.07 -13.25 -8.81
CA LYS A 336 -9.73 -14.46 -9.37
C LYS A 336 -11.26 -14.39 -9.32
N LYS A 337 -11.83 -13.65 -8.36
CA LYS A 337 -13.28 -13.41 -8.21
C LYS A 337 -13.74 -12.24 -9.09
N MET A 338 -12.97 -11.17 -9.21
CA MET A 338 -13.31 -10.03 -10.07
C MET A 338 -13.20 -10.37 -11.56
N LYS A 339 -12.21 -11.17 -11.97
CA LYS A 339 -12.11 -11.68 -13.35
C LYS A 339 -13.37 -12.44 -13.81
N PHE A 340 -14.04 -13.14 -12.89
CA PHE A 340 -15.33 -13.80 -13.18
C PHE A 340 -16.45 -12.78 -13.44
N LEU A 341 -16.59 -11.77 -12.57
CA LEU A 341 -17.61 -10.73 -12.72
C LEU A 341 -17.39 -9.87 -13.97
N PHE A 342 -16.15 -9.39 -14.21
CA PHE A 342 -15.83 -8.61 -15.41
C PHE A 342 -15.97 -9.43 -16.70
N LYS A 343 -15.60 -10.72 -16.72
CA LYS A 343 -15.89 -11.58 -17.90
C LYS A 343 -17.39 -11.65 -18.16
N ARG A 344 -18.21 -11.90 -17.14
CA ARG A 344 -19.67 -11.97 -17.28
C ARG A 344 -20.30 -10.66 -17.74
N TYR A 345 -19.81 -9.52 -17.27
CA TYR A 345 -20.32 -8.21 -17.67
C TYR A 345 -19.92 -7.88 -19.12
N LEU A 346 -18.66 -8.16 -19.50
CA LEU A 346 -18.17 -7.99 -20.86
C LEU A 346 -18.92 -8.90 -21.85
N GLU A 347 -19.23 -10.13 -21.45
CA GLU A 347 -20.03 -11.09 -22.22
C GLU A 347 -21.49 -10.63 -22.38
N TYR A 348 -22.08 -9.99 -21.36
CA TYR A 348 -23.40 -9.36 -21.46
C TYR A 348 -23.39 -8.17 -22.43
N GLU A 349 -22.44 -7.24 -22.31
CA GLU A 349 -22.35 -6.06 -23.19
C GLU A 349 -21.91 -6.40 -24.62
N LYS A 350 -21.15 -7.48 -24.85
CA LYS A 350 -20.89 -7.99 -26.20
C LYS A 350 -22.17 -8.47 -26.90
N ASN A 351 -23.14 -9.00 -26.14
CA ASN A 351 -24.36 -9.59 -26.69
C ASN A 351 -25.56 -8.60 -26.71
N HIS A 352 -25.58 -7.56 -25.86
CA HIS A 352 -26.72 -6.65 -25.69
C HIS A 352 -26.33 -5.15 -25.57
N GLY A 353 -25.05 -4.83 -25.78
CA GLY A 353 -24.49 -3.51 -25.57
C GLY A 353 -24.16 -2.76 -26.85
N THR A 354 -23.26 -1.79 -26.71
CA THR A 354 -22.68 -1.01 -27.80
C THR A 354 -21.15 -1.03 -27.66
N PRO A 355 -20.37 -0.66 -28.70
CA PRO A 355 -18.92 -0.55 -28.56
C PRO A 355 -18.48 0.33 -27.38
N ALA A 356 -19.22 1.40 -27.09
CA ALA A 356 -18.95 2.29 -25.96
C ALA A 356 -19.20 1.63 -24.57
N THR A 357 -20.23 0.79 -24.42
CA THR A 357 -20.46 0.07 -23.15
C THR A 357 -19.51 -1.11 -22.98
N VAL A 358 -19.15 -1.80 -24.06
CA VAL A 358 -18.06 -2.79 -24.07
C VAL A 358 -16.74 -2.16 -23.61
N GLU A 359 -16.40 -0.99 -24.14
CA GLU A 359 -15.15 -0.28 -23.77
C GLU A 359 -15.18 0.26 -22.33
N HIS A 360 -16.35 0.73 -21.84
CA HIS A 360 -16.53 1.07 -20.43
C HIS A 360 -16.18 -0.12 -19.51
N VAL A 361 -16.65 -1.33 -19.83
CA VAL A 361 -16.35 -2.53 -19.04
C VAL A 361 -14.86 -2.91 -19.13
N LYS A 362 -14.22 -2.79 -20.29
CA LYS A 362 -12.76 -2.98 -20.40
C LYS A 362 -12.00 -2.00 -19.51
N ARG A 363 -12.30 -0.70 -19.61
CA ARG A 363 -11.65 0.35 -18.82
C ARG A 363 -11.82 0.12 -17.32
N ARG A 364 -13.03 -0.18 -16.85
CA ARG A 364 -13.31 -0.51 -15.43
C ARG A 364 -12.57 -1.77 -14.95
N ALA A 365 -12.29 -2.71 -15.84
CA ALA A 365 -11.45 -3.86 -15.54
C ALA A 365 -9.95 -3.52 -15.48
N MET A 366 -9.47 -2.58 -16.30
CA MET A 366 -8.09 -2.06 -16.26
C MET A 366 -7.85 -1.23 -15.00
N GLU A 367 -8.73 -0.28 -14.68
CA GLU A 367 -8.74 0.51 -13.43
C GLU A 367 -8.65 -0.40 -12.18
N TYR A 368 -9.41 -1.51 -12.17
CA TYR A 368 -9.33 -2.51 -11.09
C TYR A 368 -8.00 -3.29 -11.08
N VAL A 369 -7.42 -3.60 -12.25
CA VAL A 369 -6.14 -4.32 -12.34
C VAL A 369 -4.98 -3.43 -11.89
N GLU A 370 -5.01 -2.14 -12.20
CA GLU A 370 -4.04 -1.14 -11.73
C GLU A 370 -4.09 -1.02 -10.19
N GLN A 371 -5.29 -0.85 -9.62
CA GLN A 371 -5.51 -0.86 -8.17
C GLN A 371 -5.06 -2.19 -7.51
N ALA A 372 -5.28 -3.33 -8.18
CA ALA A 372 -4.85 -4.64 -7.69
C ALA A 372 -3.36 -4.95 -7.91
N ALA A 373 -2.67 -4.20 -8.79
CA ALA A 373 -1.23 -4.28 -9.02
C ALA A 373 -0.46 -3.45 -7.97
N ALA A 374 -0.98 -2.28 -7.59
CA ALA A 374 -0.51 -1.52 -6.42
C ALA A 374 -0.63 -2.31 -5.10
N ALA A 375 -1.58 -3.25 -5.02
CA ALA A 375 -1.83 -4.09 -3.84
C ALA A 375 -1.04 -5.42 -3.81
N ARG A 376 0.05 -5.56 -4.57
CA ARG A 376 1.01 -6.67 -4.42
C ARG A 376 2.20 -6.26 -3.57
N PRO A 377 2.76 -7.14 -2.72
CA PRO A 377 4.08 -6.93 -2.14
C PRO A 377 5.13 -6.70 -3.23
N LEU A 378 5.90 -5.62 -3.10
CA LEU A 378 6.83 -5.17 -4.15
C LEU A 378 8.27 -5.65 -3.92
N GLY A 379 8.44 -6.73 -3.14
CA GLY A 379 9.71 -7.39 -2.87
C GLY A 379 10.06 -8.49 -3.89
N LYS A 380 11.24 -9.09 -3.68
CA LYS A 380 11.77 -10.17 -4.50
C LYS A 380 10.83 -11.38 -4.48
N ASP A 381 10.62 -11.99 -5.65
CA ASP A 381 9.74 -13.15 -5.85
C ASP A 381 8.29 -12.97 -5.35
N GLY A 382 7.83 -11.72 -5.18
CA GLY A 382 6.51 -11.38 -4.65
C GLY A 382 6.38 -11.52 -3.12
N ARG A 383 7.51 -11.62 -2.41
CA ARG A 383 7.57 -11.46 -0.95
C ARG A 383 7.32 -10.02 -0.54
N GLN A 384 6.99 -9.82 0.73
CA GLN A 384 7.14 -8.52 1.36
C GLN A 384 8.63 -8.18 1.47
N PRO A 385 9.05 -6.97 1.05
CA PRO A 385 10.44 -6.54 1.17
C PRO A 385 10.76 -6.15 2.62
N ASN A 386 12.04 -6.10 2.95
CA ASN A 386 12.49 -5.32 4.10
C ASN A 386 12.69 -3.86 3.68
N ILE A 387 12.65 -2.95 4.64
CA ILE A 387 12.82 -1.51 4.43
C ILE A 387 13.84 -1.01 5.45
N VAL A 388 14.90 -0.37 4.97
CA VAL A 388 15.90 0.33 5.80
C VAL A 388 15.90 1.79 5.36
N LEU A 389 15.65 2.71 6.29
CA LEU A 389 16.00 4.12 6.12
C LEU A 389 17.18 4.43 7.04
N LEU A 390 18.31 4.79 6.44
CA LEU A 390 19.42 5.47 7.10
C LEU A 390 19.20 6.98 6.95
N LEU A 391 18.97 7.67 8.07
CA LEU A 391 18.63 9.09 8.13
C LEU A 391 19.69 9.89 8.88
N THR A 392 20.57 10.57 8.15
CA THR A 392 21.55 11.51 8.72
C THR A 392 20.89 12.82 9.16
N ASP A 393 21.62 13.59 9.95
CA ASP A 393 21.21 14.91 10.45
C ASP A 393 22.11 15.99 9.84
N ASP A 394 21.57 17.18 9.53
CA ASP A 394 22.33 18.34 9.05
C ASP A 394 23.29 18.08 7.86
N GLN A 395 22.88 17.26 6.88
CA GLN A 395 23.67 16.97 5.67
C GLN A 395 23.01 17.59 4.43
N ASP A 396 23.72 18.54 3.82
CA ASP A 396 23.27 19.30 2.64
C ASP A 396 23.83 18.74 1.32
N ALA A 397 23.27 19.12 0.17
CA ALA A 397 23.75 18.67 -1.14
C ALA A 397 25.09 19.29 -1.62
N VAL A 398 25.69 20.27 -0.91
CA VAL A 398 27.02 20.85 -1.24
C VAL A 398 28.12 20.20 -0.40
N MET A 399 27.81 19.78 0.83
CA MET A 399 28.52 18.70 1.51
C MET A 399 28.39 17.39 0.72
N GLY A 400 27.19 17.10 0.19
CA GLY A 400 26.94 16.06 -0.79
C GLY A 400 26.82 14.66 -0.22
N GLY A 401 27.00 13.67 -1.10
CA GLY A 401 26.91 12.24 -0.77
C GLY A 401 28.16 11.48 -1.19
N ASP A 402 28.07 10.75 -2.30
CA ASP A 402 29.02 9.73 -2.74
C ASP A 402 30.46 10.21 -2.99
N TRP A 403 30.70 11.51 -3.16
CA TRP A 403 32.05 12.07 -3.32
C TRP A 403 32.88 12.18 -2.01
N HIS A 404 32.23 12.26 -0.84
CA HIS A 404 32.90 12.17 0.48
C HIS A 404 32.55 10.86 1.20
N MET A 405 31.50 10.16 0.75
CA MET A 405 31.03 8.88 1.25
C MET A 405 31.22 7.79 0.17
N PRO A 406 32.45 7.29 -0.06
CA PRO A 406 32.73 6.35 -1.15
C PRO A 406 31.98 5.02 -1.02
N LYS A 407 31.60 4.58 0.18
CA LYS A 407 30.78 3.37 0.40
C LYS A 407 29.30 3.63 0.07
N LEU A 408 28.75 4.82 0.33
CA LEU A 408 27.45 5.26 -0.19
C LEU A 408 27.43 5.21 -1.73
N GLY A 409 28.50 5.68 -2.38
CA GLY A 409 28.68 5.56 -3.83
C GLY A 409 28.69 4.11 -4.32
N LYS A 410 29.62 3.31 -3.77
CA LYS A 410 29.79 1.87 -4.02
C LYS A 410 28.49 1.08 -3.87
N TYR A 411 27.75 1.30 -2.78
CA TYR A 411 26.67 0.41 -2.36
C TYR A 411 25.26 0.91 -2.64
N LEU A 412 25.00 2.21 -2.82
CA LEU A 412 23.67 2.74 -3.12
C LEU A 412 23.63 3.48 -4.46
N ALA A 413 24.57 4.39 -4.74
CA ALA A 413 24.53 5.18 -5.98
C ALA A 413 24.71 4.32 -7.24
N ASN A 414 25.71 3.42 -7.24
CA ASN A 414 25.95 2.50 -8.36
C ASN A 414 24.89 1.40 -8.48
N GLU A 415 24.24 1.04 -7.37
CA GLU A 415 23.30 -0.09 -7.25
C GLU A 415 21.83 0.36 -7.15
N GLY A 416 21.54 1.63 -7.47
CA GLY A 416 20.21 2.22 -7.30
C GLY A 416 20.02 3.57 -8.01
N ILE A 417 19.02 4.33 -7.55
CA ILE A 417 18.71 5.69 -8.00
C ILE A 417 19.38 6.71 -7.06
N ASN A 418 19.97 7.76 -7.65
CA ASN A 418 20.24 9.04 -7.00
C ASN A 418 19.18 10.08 -7.44
N PHE A 419 18.42 10.65 -6.52
CA PHE A 419 17.42 11.69 -6.81
C PHE A 419 18.03 13.09 -6.66
N THR A 420 18.15 13.81 -7.78
CA THR A 420 18.80 15.14 -7.79
C THR A 420 17.95 16.26 -7.19
N ASN A 421 16.66 16.01 -6.95
CA ASN A 421 15.66 16.95 -6.41
C ASN A 421 14.85 16.33 -5.25
N TYR A 422 15.51 15.75 -4.26
CA TYR A 422 14.89 15.47 -2.96
C TYR A 422 14.87 16.76 -2.12
N ILE A 423 13.66 17.25 -1.79
CA ILE A 423 13.41 18.52 -1.11
C ILE A 423 12.68 18.26 0.22
N ALA A 424 13.26 18.63 1.35
CA ALA A 424 12.58 18.59 2.65
C ALA A 424 11.57 19.75 2.77
N ASN A 425 10.33 19.45 3.17
CA ASN A 425 9.28 20.47 3.39
C ASN A 425 9.64 21.47 4.51
N PHE A 426 10.48 21.09 5.47
CA PHE A 426 10.85 21.93 6.62
C PHE A 426 12.29 21.60 7.05
N ALA A 427 13.20 22.56 6.94
CA ALA A 427 14.64 22.37 7.23
C ALA A 427 15.00 22.41 8.73
N VAL A 428 14.33 21.60 9.56
CA VAL A 428 14.56 21.46 11.01
C VAL A 428 14.24 20.03 11.45
N CYS A 429 15.08 19.45 12.31
CA CYS A 429 15.05 18.02 12.64
C CYS A 429 13.69 17.53 13.15
N CYS A 430 13.08 18.15 14.17
CA CYS A 430 11.84 17.62 14.75
C CYS A 430 10.61 17.72 13.80
N PRO A 431 10.34 18.87 13.14
CA PRO A 431 9.30 18.94 12.10
C PRO A 431 9.58 17.98 10.92
N SER A 432 10.84 17.88 10.45
CA SER A 432 11.19 16.97 9.35
C SER A 432 11.01 15.49 9.73
N ARG A 433 11.56 15.05 10.87
CA ARG A 433 11.41 13.68 11.38
C ARG A 433 9.94 13.35 11.71
N THR A 434 9.15 14.33 12.14
CA THR A 434 7.68 14.17 12.25
C THR A 434 7.09 13.91 10.87
N THR A 435 7.37 14.77 9.89
CA THR A 435 6.89 14.68 8.50
C THR A 435 7.25 13.33 7.85
N ILE A 436 8.46 12.83 8.08
CA ILE A 436 8.94 11.50 7.60
C ILE A 436 8.12 10.37 8.22
N LEU A 437 7.87 10.43 9.54
CA LEU A 437 7.17 9.36 10.27
C LEU A 437 5.63 9.40 10.06
N THR A 438 5.03 10.57 9.87
CA THR A 438 3.57 10.74 9.72
C THR A 438 3.10 10.87 8.28
N GLY A 439 3.94 11.33 7.34
CA GLY A 439 3.48 11.77 6.02
C GLY A 439 2.49 12.94 6.07
N GLU A 440 2.47 13.71 7.17
CA GLU A 440 1.71 14.95 7.32
C GLU A 440 2.71 16.12 7.35
N CYS A 441 2.46 17.18 6.59
CA CYS A 441 3.24 18.43 6.59
C CYS A 441 3.22 19.10 7.97
N ALA A 442 4.04 20.13 8.21
CA ALA A 442 4.16 20.73 9.55
C ALA A 442 2.90 21.51 9.97
N HIS A 443 2.25 22.21 9.02
CA HIS A 443 0.94 22.83 9.25
C HIS A 443 -0.17 21.82 9.59
N ASN A 444 -0.13 20.61 9.02
CA ASN A 444 -1.12 19.55 9.27
C ASN A 444 -0.84 18.72 10.52
N SER A 445 0.44 18.42 10.79
CA SER A 445 0.87 17.66 11.98
C SER A 445 0.90 18.51 13.25
N GLY A 446 1.10 19.82 13.16
CA GLY A 446 1.12 20.74 14.30
C GLY A 446 2.41 20.68 15.15
N VAL A 447 3.49 20.13 14.60
CA VAL A 447 4.85 20.15 15.15
C VAL A 447 5.69 21.09 14.26
N ILE A 448 5.81 22.34 14.68
CA ILE A 448 6.38 23.44 13.87
C ILE A 448 7.69 24.01 14.45
N ASN A 449 8.26 23.35 15.46
CA ASN A 449 9.51 23.74 16.09
C ASN A 449 10.31 22.50 16.54
N ALA A 450 11.62 22.64 16.69
CA ALA A 450 12.47 21.65 17.34
C ALA A 450 12.20 21.55 18.86
N TRP A 451 11.72 22.63 19.50
CA TRP A 451 11.61 22.72 20.95
C TRP A 451 10.30 23.42 21.40
N GLY A 452 9.89 23.15 22.64
CA GLY A 452 8.82 23.85 23.35
C GLY A 452 7.49 23.08 23.37
N GLU A 453 6.97 22.80 24.56
CA GLU A 453 5.82 21.91 24.84
C GLU A 453 4.58 22.19 23.95
N THR A 454 4.31 23.46 23.64
CA THR A 454 3.15 23.90 22.84
C THR A 454 3.38 23.90 21.33
N LEU A 455 4.62 23.87 20.83
CA LEU A 455 4.93 24.09 19.40
C LEU A 455 5.86 23.04 18.76
N GLY A 456 6.59 22.26 19.56
CA GLY A 456 7.70 21.43 19.07
C GLY A 456 8.13 20.30 19.99
N GLY A 457 9.14 19.57 19.53
CA GLY A 457 9.71 18.44 20.26
C GLY A 457 8.76 17.25 20.47
N PHE A 458 9.28 16.23 21.15
CA PHE A 458 8.58 15.00 21.48
C PHE A 458 7.33 15.24 22.35
N HIS A 459 7.33 16.25 23.23
CA HIS A 459 6.17 16.58 24.06
C HIS A 459 4.97 17.05 23.23
N ARG A 460 5.18 17.94 22.25
CA ARG A 460 4.09 18.36 21.35
C ARG A 460 3.60 17.19 20.49
N PHE A 461 4.54 16.42 19.94
CA PHE A 461 4.26 15.25 19.10
C PHE A 461 3.41 14.18 19.81
N THR A 462 3.70 13.88 21.08
CA THR A 462 2.90 12.95 21.90
C THR A 462 1.58 13.54 22.36
N THR A 463 1.54 14.83 22.73
CA THR A 463 0.30 15.55 23.12
C THR A 463 -0.72 15.60 21.98
N LEU A 464 -0.28 15.78 20.74
CA LEU A 464 -1.11 15.69 19.53
C LEU A 464 -1.43 14.24 19.11
N GLY A 465 -0.97 13.24 19.85
CA GLY A 465 -1.22 11.82 19.60
C GLY A 465 -0.54 11.25 18.34
N LEU A 466 0.43 11.98 17.75
CA LEU A 466 1.06 11.61 16.48
C LEU A 466 1.84 10.30 16.56
N GLU A 467 2.35 9.94 17.74
CA GLU A 467 3.03 8.66 17.97
C GLU A 467 2.19 7.46 17.46
N LYS A 468 0.85 7.54 17.58
CA LYS A 468 -0.13 6.50 17.20
C LYS A 468 -0.50 6.51 15.71
N LYS A 469 -0.04 7.52 14.95
CA LYS A 469 -0.26 7.72 13.51
C LYS A 469 0.97 7.38 12.64
N THR A 470 2.13 7.16 13.25
CA THR A 470 3.37 6.94 12.52
C THR A 470 3.30 5.68 11.63
N ALA A 471 4.01 5.66 10.50
CA ALA A 471 4.03 4.50 9.62
C ALA A 471 4.46 3.18 10.32
N PRO A 472 5.48 3.16 11.20
CA PRO A 472 5.86 1.98 11.99
C PRO A 472 4.71 1.36 12.80
N VAL A 473 3.82 2.17 13.39
CA VAL A 473 2.63 1.67 14.11
C VAL A 473 1.71 0.82 13.24
N PHE A 474 1.64 1.07 11.94
CA PHE A 474 0.81 0.31 11.01
C PHE A 474 1.58 -0.83 10.34
N LEU A 475 2.87 -0.66 10.06
CA LEU A 475 3.76 -1.74 9.59
C LEU A 475 3.86 -2.87 10.64
N GLN A 476 4.05 -2.54 11.92
CA GLN A 476 4.07 -3.51 13.03
C GLN A 476 2.74 -4.29 13.10
N LYS A 477 1.59 -3.60 12.97
CA LYS A 477 0.25 -4.24 12.92
C LYS A 477 0.05 -5.12 11.69
N ALA A 478 0.71 -4.80 10.57
CA ALA A 478 0.73 -5.62 9.36
C ALA A 478 1.69 -6.82 9.45
N GLY A 479 2.39 -7.00 10.59
CA GLY A 479 3.24 -8.15 10.88
C GLY A 479 4.74 -7.90 10.68
N TYR A 480 5.16 -6.71 10.25
CA TYR A 480 6.57 -6.37 10.18
C TYR A 480 7.22 -6.44 11.56
N ARG A 481 8.51 -6.78 11.59
CA ARG A 481 9.39 -6.38 12.69
C ARG A 481 9.70 -4.89 12.53
N THR A 482 9.68 -4.12 13.61
CA THR A 482 9.99 -2.67 13.55
C THR A 482 11.12 -2.29 14.50
N GLY A 483 12.09 -1.51 14.01
CA GLY A 483 13.29 -1.11 14.77
C GLY A 483 13.60 0.38 14.65
N LEU A 484 13.71 1.06 15.79
CA LEU A 484 14.27 2.40 15.92
C LEU A 484 15.65 2.29 16.54
N ILE A 485 16.66 2.83 15.86
CA ILE A 485 18.06 2.80 16.31
C ILE A 485 18.69 4.17 16.03
N GLY A 486 18.74 5.07 17.02
CA GLY A 486 19.36 6.39 16.90
C GLY A 486 18.54 7.56 17.46
N LYS A 487 18.73 8.75 16.90
CA LYS A 487 17.97 9.98 17.24
C LYS A 487 16.51 9.83 16.83
N TYR A 488 15.59 9.86 17.81
CA TYR A 488 14.15 9.82 17.55
C TYR A 488 13.59 11.19 17.18
N LEU A 489 13.39 12.05 18.19
CA LEU A 489 12.90 13.43 18.09
C LEU A 489 13.61 14.29 19.17
N ASN A 490 13.69 15.60 18.95
CA ASN A 490 14.16 16.55 19.97
C ASN A 490 13.27 16.48 21.23
N GLN A 491 13.84 16.71 22.42
CA GLN A 491 13.16 16.60 23.72
C GLN A 491 12.62 15.20 24.07
N TYR A 492 13.17 14.15 23.48
CA TYR A 492 13.16 12.83 24.12
C TYR A 492 14.39 12.76 25.04
N ASP A 493 14.19 12.73 26.36
CA ASP A 493 15.23 12.93 27.39
C ASP A 493 15.29 11.80 28.44
N THR A 494 16.18 11.88 29.43
CA THR A 494 16.39 10.81 30.42
C THR A 494 15.21 10.60 31.35
N SER A 495 14.33 11.59 31.54
CA SER A 495 13.06 11.41 32.26
C SER A 495 12.07 10.54 31.48
N LEU A 496 12.21 10.51 30.15
CA LEU A 496 11.37 9.79 29.20
C LEU A 496 11.92 8.42 28.79
N VAL A 497 13.07 7.99 29.33
CA VAL A 497 13.75 6.72 28.97
C VAL A 497 12.84 5.50 29.07
N SER A 498 11.94 5.46 30.06
CA SER A 498 10.99 4.35 30.22
C SER A 498 9.88 4.34 29.17
N HIS A 499 9.61 5.47 28.51
CA HIS A 499 8.63 5.57 27.42
C HIS A 499 9.24 5.04 26.12
N VAL A 500 8.68 3.94 25.64
CA VAL A 500 8.88 3.42 24.29
C VAL A 500 7.64 3.80 23.49
N ALA A 501 7.80 4.52 22.38
CA ALA A 501 6.65 4.88 21.54
C ALA A 501 6.02 3.61 20.92
N PRO A 502 4.72 3.60 20.62
CA PRO A 502 4.11 2.48 19.91
C PRO A 502 4.69 2.34 18.50
N GLY A 503 4.64 1.13 17.93
CA GLY A 503 5.11 0.87 16.56
C GLY A 503 6.52 0.33 16.44
N TRP A 504 7.18 -0.03 17.55
CA TRP A 504 8.55 -0.55 17.59
C TRP A 504 8.64 -1.87 18.37
N ASP A 505 9.32 -2.87 17.81
CA ASP A 505 9.72 -4.12 18.49
C ASP A 505 11.14 -4.03 19.07
N ARG A 506 12.00 -3.20 18.47
CA ARG A 506 13.32 -2.80 18.98
C ARG A 506 13.35 -1.28 19.13
N TRP A 507 13.53 -0.81 20.36
CA TRP A 507 13.71 0.60 20.67
C TRP A 507 15.11 0.84 21.25
N PHE A 508 15.96 1.54 20.49
CA PHE A 508 17.25 2.05 20.93
C PHE A 508 17.34 3.54 20.57
N ALA A 509 16.74 4.39 21.41
CA ALA A 509 16.63 5.82 21.15
C ALA A 509 17.69 6.62 21.92
N MET A 510 18.49 7.44 21.23
CA MET A 510 19.37 8.42 21.87
C MET A 510 18.53 9.48 22.61
N THR A 511 18.96 9.90 23.80
CA THR A 511 18.27 10.94 24.58
C THR A 511 18.98 12.30 24.47
N SER A 512 18.24 13.40 24.67
CA SER A 512 18.65 14.77 24.30
C SER A 512 19.11 15.66 25.46
N ASP A 513 19.26 15.07 26.64
CA ASP A 513 19.95 15.63 27.80
C ASP A 513 21.38 16.06 27.46
N PHE A 514 21.99 16.88 28.32
CA PHE A 514 23.31 17.49 28.10
C PHE A 514 23.41 18.43 26.89
N GLY A 515 22.30 18.66 26.17
CA GLY A 515 22.18 19.71 25.16
C GLY A 515 22.25 19.20 23.71
N SER A 516 21.56 18.09 23.41
CA SER A 516 21.62 17.27 22.18
C SER A 516 22.60 16.09 22.31
N PRO A 517 22.27 14.89 21.78
CA PRO A 517 23.11 13.70 21.93
C PRO A 517 24.47 13.87 21.24
N ASP A 518 25.55 13.81 22.02
CA ASP A 518 26.92 14.03 21.55
C ASP A 518 27.51 12.75 20.89
N TYR A 519 28.71 12.85 20.31
CA TYR A 519 29.42 11.73 19.70
C TYR A 519 30.05 10.77 20.73
N TYR A 520 30.33 11.29 21.94
CA TYR A 520 30.90 10.61 23.11
C TYR A 520 30.23 11.15 24.38
N ASP A 521 30.28 10.44 25.51
CA ASP A 521 29.62 10.81 26.79
C ASP A 521 28.09 10.97 26.65
N TRP A 522 27.46 10.05 25.90
CA TRP A 522 26.05 10.11 25.50
C TRP A 522 25.21 8.98 26.12
N VAL A 523 23.89 9.07 25.93
CA VAL A 523 22.89 8.27 26.63
C VAL A 523 21.79 7.75 25.71
N ALA A 524 21.28 6.56 26.00
CA ALA A 524 20.21 5.91 25.26
C ALA A 524 19.13 5.32 26.16
N SER A 525 17.89 5.33 25.67
CA SER A 525 16.83 4.41 26.08
C SER A 525 16.98 3.10 25.30
N ASP A 526 17.37 2.03 25.98
CA ASP A 526 17.56 0.69 25.43
C ASP A 526 16.46 -0.25 25.91
N GLN A 527 15.59 -0.68 25.00
CA GLN A 527 14.63 -1.76 25.21
C GLN A 527 15.23 -3.09 24.75
N ALA A 528 15.65 -3.92 25.70
CA ALA A 528 16.45 -5.13 25.46
C ALA A 528 15.95 -6.02 24.29
N SER A 529 16.92 -6.51 23.49
CA SER A 529 16.79 -7.29 22.24
C SER A 529 15.42 -7.95 21.97
N CYS A 530 14.80 -7.64 20.83
CA CYS A 530 13.48 -8.13 20.42
C CYS A 530 13.34 -9.67 20.41
N PHE A 531 14.45 -10.41 20.35
CA PHE A 531 14.48 -11.89 20.36
C PHE A 531 14.15 -12.54 21.73
N ARG A 532 13.97 -11.75 22.80
CA ARG A 532 13.71 -12.26 24.16
C ARG A 532 12.31 -12.02 24.70
N ALA A 533 11.47 -11.24 24.02
CA ALA A 533 10.15 -10.85 24.50
C ALA A 533 9.05 -11.16 23.46
N ALA A 534 8.27 -12.20 23.72
CA ALA A 534 7.05 -12.45 22.96
C ALA A 534 5.96 -11.43 23.37
N ALA A 535 5.54 -10.58 22.43
CA ALA A 535 4.44 -9.62 22.55
C ALA A 535 4.50 -8.67 23.76
N GLY A 536 5.23 -7.55 23.59
CA GLY A 536 5.34 -6.48 24.59
C GLY A 536 6.66 -6.51 25.33
N ALA A 537 7.72 -6.00 24.68
CA ALA A 537 8.97 -5.72 25.34
C ALA A 537 8.78 -4.61 26.40
N GLY A 538 9.58 -4.64 27.47
CA GLY A 538 9.42 -3.77 28.64
C GLY A 538 9.72 -2.29 28.38
N PRO A 539 9.66 -1.43 29.42
CA PRO A 539 10.11 -0.05 29.31
C PRO A 539 11.59 0.01 28.92
N GLY A 540 12.00 1.09 28.26
CA GLY A 540 13.40 1.35 27.96
C GLY A 540 14.24 1.56 29.23
N VAL A 541 15.51 1.19 29.16
CA VAL A 541 16.47 1.27 30.26
C VAL A 541 17.62 2.20 29.89
N LEU A 542 18.05 3.04 30.83
CA LEU A 542 19.14 3.99 30.58
C LEU A 542 20.47 3.27 30.35
N ARG A 543 21.05 3.46 29.17
CA ARG A 543 22.45 3.16 28.88
C ARG A 543 23.26 4.45 28.87
N ARG A 544 24.53 4.34 29.25
CA ARG A 544 25.54 5.39 29.20
C ARG A 544 26.72 4.85 28.40
N TYR A 545 27.21 5.64 27.45
CA TYR A 545 28.38 5.33 26.64
C TYR A 545 29.46 6.37 26.95
N GLY A 546 30.69 5.90 27.11
CA GLY A 546 31.81 6.70 27.60
C GLY A 546 32.51 7.52 26.52
N THR A 547 33.83 7.60 26.64
CA THR A 547 34.72 8.40 25.79
C THR A 547 35.80 7.55 25.11
N GLU A 548 35.66 6.22 25.15
CA GLU A 548 36.51 5.30 24.39
C GLU A 548 36.03 5.23 22.92
N GLU A 549 36.88 4.86 21.96
CA GLU A 549 36.48 4.86 20.54
C GLU A 549 35.30 3.90 20.24
N ARG A 550 35.19 2.79 20.99
CA ARG A 550 34.02 1.88 20.94
C ARG A 550 32.71 2.47 21.46
N ASP A 551 32.77 3.59 22.19
CA ASP A 551 31.60 4.32 22.67
C ASP A 551 31.12 5.37 21.64
N TYR A 552 31.82 5.54 20.52
CA TYR A 552 31.44 6.51 19.48
C TYR A 552 30.03 6.21 18.95
N SER A 553 29.15 7.21 19.00
CA SER A 553 27.71 6.96 18.86
C SER A 553 27.31 6.26 17.56
N THR A 554 27.93 6.63 16.43
CA THR A 554 27.68 6.01 15.12
C THR A 554 28.09 4.54 15.07
N ASP A 555 29.15 4.15 15.79
CA ASP A 555 29.65 2.76 15.78
C ASP A 555 28.74 1.86 16.63
N VAL A 556 28.33 2.33 17.81
CA VAL A 556 27.34 1.64 18.66
C VAL A 556 26.02 1.46 17.92
N LEU A 557 25.54 2.49 17.20
CA LEU A 557 24.33 2.39 16.37
C LEU A 557 24.49 1.39 15.23
N THR A 558 25.70 1.24 14.68
CA THR A 558 26.01 0.24 13.66
C THR A 558 25.92 -1.17 14.24
N GLU A 559 26.52 -1.43 15.42
CA GLU A 559 26.41 -2.73 16.11
C GLU A 559 24.94 -3.11 16.37
N GLN A 560 24.13 -2.15 16.83
CA GLN A 560 22.71 -2.38 17.09
C GLN A 560 21.89 -2.65 15.81
N ALA A 561 22.22 -1.99 14.69
CA ALA A 561 21.60 -2.26 13.39
C ALA A 561 21.95 -3.67 12.89
N VAL A 562 23.22 -4.07 13.01
CA VAL A 562 23.70 -5.41 12.62
C VAL A 562 23.06 -6.50 13.47
N GLU A 563 22.97 -6.34 14.81
CA GLU A 563 22.25 -7.30 15.68
C GLU A 563 20.79 -7.45 15.26
N TYR A 564 20.11 -6.33 14.98
CA TYR A 564 18.72 -6.33 14.55
C TYR A 564 18.51 -7.06 13.21
N ILE A 565 19.37 -6.83 12.22
CA ILE A 565 19.31 -7.47 10.90
C ILE A 565 19.61 -8.97 11.03
N HIS A 566 20.70 -9.36 11.72
CA HIS A 566 21.06 -10.77 11.96
C HIS A 566 19.96 -11.57 12.67
N GLY A 567 19.13 -10.88 13.47
CA GLY A 567 17.88 -11.40 14.02
C GLY A 567 16.94 -12.09 13.03
N TYR A 568 17.01 -11.74 11.73
CA TYR A 568 16.24 -12.38 10.65
C TYR A 568 16.45 -13.90 10.57
N GLN A 569 17.63 -14.39 10.98
CA GLN A 569 17.92 -15.83 11.09
C GLN A 569 17.05 -16.55 12.14
N THR A 570 16.41 -15.81 13.06
CA THR A 570 15.54 -16.35 14.12
C THR A 570 14.07 -15.96 13.98
N ASP A 571 13.78 -14.74 13.49
CA ASP A 571 12.44 -14.27 13.16
C ASP A 571 12.44 -13.70 11.72
N PRO A 572 12.13 -14.53 10.71
CA PRO A 572 12.22 -14.20 9.28
C PRO A 572 11.00 -13.42 8.75
N ARG A 573 10.25 -12.76 9.63
CA ARG A 573 9.27 -11.74 9.23
C ARG A 573 9.98 -10.57 8.54
N PRO A 574 9.34 -9.91 7.55
CA PRO A 574 9.92 -8.72 6.93
C PRO A 574 10.12 -7.63 7.99
N PHE A 575 11.13 -6.79 7.83
CA PHE A 575 11.46 -5.76 8.83
C PHE A 575 11.51 -4.34 8.26
N PHE A 576 11.18 -3.37 9.11
CA PHE A 576 11.37 -1.95 8.91
C PHE A 576 12.38 -1.44 9.94
N LEU A 577 13.48 -0.84 9.48
CA LEU A 577 14.54 -0.26 10.30
C LEU A 577 14.67 1.24 10.01
N TYR A 578 14.49 2.05 11.05
CA TYR A 578 14.73 3.49 11.06
C TYR A 578 16.02 3.75 11.85
N LEU A 579 17.12 3.86 11.10
CA LEU A 579 18.49 3.97 11.60
C LEU A 579 18.93 5.44 11.47
N THR A 580 19.13 6.10 12.60
CA THR A 580 19.19 7.56 12.68
C THR A 580 20.44 8.06 13.42
N PRO A 581 21.64 7.95 12.82
CA PRO A 581 22.86 8.50 13.40
C PRO A 581 22.75 10.02 13.64
N TYR A 582 23.59 10.52 14.54
CA TYR A 582 23.67 11.95 14.84
C TYR A 582 24.53 12.74 13.84
N ALA A 583 25.43 12.06 13.13
CA ALA A 583 26.25 12.67 12.09
C ALA A 583 25.35 13.22 10.95
N ALA A 584 25.62 14.40 10.41
CA ALA A 584 26.74 15.32 10.63
C ALA A 584 26.36 16.58 11.46
N HIS A 585 25.55 16.43 12.51
CA HIS A 585 25.20 17.55 13.40
C HIS A 585 26.38 17.98 14.31
N ARG A 586 26.39 19.26 14.71
CA ARG A 586 27.36 19.79 15.68
C ARG A 586 27.31 19.01 17.01
N PRO A 587 28.44 18.71 17.68
CA PRO A 587 29.76 19.36 17.58
C PRO A 587 30.71 18.84 16.49
N HIS A 588 30.24 18.10 15.47
CA HIS A 588 31.03 17.74 14.28
C HIS A 588 32.34 17.00 14.59
N ILE A 589 32.29 16.03 15.51
CA ILE A 589 33.48 15.32 16.01
C ILE A 589 33.68 14.03 15.20
N PRO A 590 34.80 13.88 14.47
CA PRO A 590 35.11 12.63 13.78
C PRO A 590 35.37 11.50 14.78
N ALA A 591 35.12 10.26 14.36
CA ALA A 591 35.75 9.11 15.00
C ALA A 591 37.28 9.27 14.94
N ALA A 592 38.02 8.79 15.94
CA ALA A 592 39.46 9.05 15.99
C ALA A 592 40.21 8.47 14.77
N ARG A 593 39.75 7.33 14.24
CA ARG A 593 40.18 6.75 12.96
C ARG A 593 39.96 7.62 11.71
N HIS A 594 39.08 8.63 11.76
CA HIS A 594 38.71 9.49 10.63
C HIS A 594 39.21 10.94 10.76
N LEU A 595 39.76 11.30 11.92
CA LEU A 595 40.26 12.66 12.19
C LEU A 595 41.39 13.05 11.24
N GLY A 596 41.21 14.14 10.50
CA GLY A 596 42.18 14.67 9.55
C GLY A 596 42.25 13.95 8.20
N VAL A 597 41.35 13.00 7.90
CA VAL A 597 41.28 12.34 6.58
C VAL A 597 41.06 13.35 5.45
N PHE A 598 40.33 14.44 5.71
CA PHE A 598 40.09 15.53 4.76
C PHE A 598 40.89 16.79 5.08
N LYS A 599 42.04 16.69 5.78
CA LYS A 599 42.81 17.84 6.27
C LYS A 599 43.08 18.91 5.20
N GLY A 600 42.51 20.10 5.40
CA GLY A 600 42.63 21.24 4.49
C GLY A 600 41.55 21.32 3.40
N LEU A 601 40.54 20.45 3.45
CA LEU A 601 39.29 20.60 2.68
C LEU A 601 38.65 21.95 3.04
N LYS A 602 38.14 22.65 2.02
CA LYS A 602 37.47 23.94 2.13
C LYS A 602 36.08 23.84 1.52
N ILE A 603 35.10 24.59 2.05
CA ILE A 603 33.75 24.56 1.47
C ILE A 603 33.75 25.20 0.07
N PRO A 604 33.08 24.60 -0.94
CA PRO A 604 32.97 25.17 -2.27
C PRO A 604 32.54 26.64 -2.24
N ARG A 605 33.40 27.51 -2.79
CA ARG A 605 33.18 28.96 -2.90
C ARG A 605 32.23 29.27 -4.06
N VAL A 606 31.02 28.71 -4.00
CA VAL A 606 29.94 28.93 -4.97
C VAL A 606 29.45 30.39 -4.95
N PRO A 607 28.74 30.88 -5.98
CA PRO A 607 28.25 32.26 -6.06
C PRO A 607 27.46 32.80 -4.85
N SER A 608 26.79 31.93 -4.07
CA SER A 608 26.11 32.32 -2.83
C SER A 608 26.99 32.30 -1.57
N PHE A 609 28.19 31.69 -1.60
CA PHE A 609 29.13 31.82 -0.49
C PHE A 609 29.62 33.26 -0.39
N ASN A 610 29.37 33.91 0.75
CA ASN A 610 29.75 35.31 1.02
C ASN A 610 29.39 36.27 -0.13
N GLU A 611 28.13 36.23 -0.58
CA GLU A 611 27.58 37.04 -1.69
C GLU A 611 28.05 38.51 -1.68
N SER A 612 28.16 39.12 -2.86
CA SER A 612 28.44 40.56 -2.97
C SER A 612 27.30 41.43 -2.41
N ASP A 613 27.65 42.60 -1.87
CA ASP A 613 26.69 43.59 -1.36
C ASP A 613 25.58 43.95 -2.36
N LYS A 614 25.85 43.87 -3.67
CA LYS A 614 24.86 44.14 -4.74
C LYS A 614 23.69 43.15 -4.69
N HIS A 615 23.97 41.88 -4.39
CA HIS A 615 22.97 40.80 -4.40
C HIS A 615 22.30 40.66 -3.03
N ILE A 616 23.09 40.76 -1.96
CA ILE A 616 22.58 40.88 -0.58
C ILE A 616 21.56 42.03 -0.45
N LYS A 617 21.81 43.20 -1.07
CA LYS A 617 20.86 44.33 -1.06
C LYS A 617 19.50 44.07 -1.72
N LYS A 618 19.35 42.97 -2.47
CA LYS A 618 18.06 42.52 -3.04
C LYS A 618 17.28 41.55 -2.13
N LYS A 619 17.90 40.99 -1.10
CA LYS A 619 17.31 39.99 -0.19
C LYS A 619 16.28 40.62 0.75
N VAL A 620 15.52 39.81 1.47
CA VAL A 620 14.69 40.26 2.61
C VAL A 620 15.55 40.80 3.77
N SER A 621 14.92 41.57 4.67
CA SER A 621 15.60 42.46 5.64
C SER A 621 16.67 41.78 6.50
N TYR A 622 16.39 40.58 7.01
CA TYR A 622 17.31 39.86 7.91
C TYR A 622 18.63 39.43 7.26
N ILE A 623 18.69 39.43 5.92
CA ILE A 623 19.88 39.11 5.12
C ILE A 623 20.49 40.39 4.53
N ARG A 624 19.63 41.32 4.12
CA ARG A 624 19.97 42.57 3.41
C ARG A 624 21.08 43.39 4.07
N ASP A 625 21.11 43.37 5.40
CA ASP A 625 22.00 44.19 6.22
C ASP A 625 23.14 43.36 6.87
N LEU A 626 23.32 42.09 6.47
CA LEU A 626 24.42 41.25 6.96
C LEU A 626 25.78 41.73 6.40
N PRO A 627 26.81 41.90 7.25
CA PRO A 627 28.15 42.25 6.80
C PRO A 627 28.83 41.09 6.05
N PRO A 628 29.81 41.37 5.17
CA PRO A 628 30.62 40.32 4.55
C PRO A 628 31.30 39.43 5.59
N ILE A 629 31.43 38.14 5.28
CA ILE A 629 32.22 37.19 6.08
C ILE A 629 33.71 37.56 5.94
N ASP A 630 34.40 37.69 7.08
CA ASP A 630 35.85 37.94 7.13
C ASP A 630 36.67 36.65 6.99
N GLN A 631 38.00 36.79 6.85
CA GLN A 631 38.88 35.65 6.62
C GLN A 631 38.92 34.68 7.82
N GLU A 632 38.89 35.20 9.05
CA GLU A 632 38.88 34.39 10.28
C GLU A 632 37.63 33.51 10.36
N THR A 633 36.46 34.09 10.06
CA THR A 633 35.20 33.34 9.99
C THR A 633 35.18 32.38 8.79
N ALA A 634 35.74 32.76 7.64
CA ALA A 634 35.78 31.90 6.46
C ALA A 634 36.69 30.66 6.64
N ASP A 635 37.82 30.79 7.34
CA ASP A 635 38.68 29.65 7.68
C ASP A 635 38.08 28.77 8.80
N ALA A 636 37.31 29.34 9.73
CA ALA A 636 36.52 28.57 10.69
C ALA A 636 35.40 27.74 10.01
N LEU A 637 34.70 28.32 9.02
CA LEU A 637 33.69 27.62 8.20
C LEU A 637 34.30 26.53 7.31
N ASP A 638 35.56 26.68 6.87
CA ASP A 638 36.28 25.63 6.17
C ASP A 638 36.60 24.44 7.08
N PHE A 639 37.09 24.72 8.29
CA PHE A 639 37.34 23.69 9.30
C PHE A 639 36.04 22.96 9.68
N GLU A 640 34.93 23.68 9.86
CA GLU A 640 33.63 23.07 10.14
C GLU A 640 33.14 22.20 8.97
N TYR A 641 33.34 22.61 7.71
CA TYR A 641 33.05 21.77 6.54
C TYR A 641 33.93 20.50 6.51
N GLN A 642 35.22 20.62 6.85
CA GLN A 642 36.12 19.47 6.97
C GLN A 642 35.64 18.49 8.04
N THR A 643 35.47 18.93 9.30
CA THR A 643 35.16 17.99 10.39
C THR A 643 33.76 17.39 10.26
N ARG A 644 32.79 18.14 9.71
CA ARG A 644 31.50 17.58 9.26
C ARG A 644 31.71 16.42 8.29
N ALA A 645 32.53 16.59 7.25
CA ALA A 645 32.78 15.53 6.26
C ALA A 645 33.47 14.30 6.88
N GLU A 646 34.38 14.52 7.84
CA GLU A 646 35.05 13.45 8.57
C GLU A 646 34.11 12.69 9.54
N THR A 647 33.01 13.28 10.03
CA THR A 647 31.98 12.52 10.79
C THR A 647 31.18 11.57 9.91
N LEU A 648 30.88 11.96 8.66
CA LEU A 648 30.14 11.12 7.71
C LEU A 648 30.88 9.84 7.33
N LEU A 649 32.20 9.78 7.46
CA LEU A 649 32.96 8.55 7.20
C LEU A 649 32.56 7.40 8.14
N ALA A 650 32.09 7.69 9.35
CA ALA A 650 31.52 6.65 10.24
C ALA A 650 30.11 6.20 9.79
N VAL A 651 29.36 7.06 9.09
CA VAL A 651 28.10 6.67 8.43
C VAL A 651 28.39 5.88 7.15
N ASP A 652 29.50 6.17 6.47
CA ASP A 652 29.97 5.41 5.31
C ASP A 652 30.38 3.98 5.73
N ASP A 653 31.08 3.82 6.87
CA ASP A 653 31.30 2.53 7.53
C ASP A 653 29.97 1.81 7.86
N MET A 654 29.01 2.53 8.44
CA MET A 654 27.68 1.99 8.78
C MET A 654 26.94 1.46 7.55
N ILE A 655 27.03 2.12 6.38
CA ILE A 655 26.44 1.65 5.13
C ILE A 655 27.02 0.29 4.72
N GLU A 656 28.34 0.14 4.74
CA GLU A 656 29.02 -1.12 4.39
C GLU A 656 28.67 -2.24 5.37
N ALA A 657 28.64 -1.95 6.68
CA ALA A 657 28.24 -2.92 7.71
C ALA A 657 26.76 -3.35 7.59
N VAL A 658 25.84 -2.42 7.30
CA VAL A 658 24.42 -2.72 7.07
C VAL A 658 24.22 -3.54 5.80
N VAL A 659 24.94 -3.25 4.71
CA VAL A 659 24.89 -4.08 3.50
C VAL A 659 25.44 -5.48 3.77
N GLN A 660 26.57 -5.61 4.48
CA GLN A 660 27.11 -6.93 4.81
C GLN A 660 26.14 -7.75 5.66
N ALA A 661 25.51 -7.13 6.68
CA ALA A 661 24.50 -7.81 7.49
C ALA A 661 23.27 -8.26 6.67
N LEU A 662 22.89 -7.51 5.63
CA LEU A 662 21.83 -7.88 4.69
C LEU A 662 22.23 -9.02 3.73
N GLU A 663 23.51 -9.11 3.36
CA GLU A 663 24.10 -10.25 2.62
C GLU A 663 24.17 -11.51 3.48
N ASP A 664 24.65 -11.38 4.72
CA ASP A 664 24.86 -12.47 5.68
C ASP A 664 23.54 -13.15 6.11
N VAL A 665 22.40 -12.47 5.97
CA VAL A 665 21.05 -13.06 6.12
C VAL A 665 20.34 -13.39 4.80
N GLY A 666 20.96 -13.07 3.65
CA GLY A 666 20.46 -13.37 2.31
C GLY A 666 19.31 -12.48 1.81
N GLU A 667 19.03 -11.36 2.47
CA GLU A 667 17.86 -10.50 2.19
C GLU A 667 18.19 -9.20 1.44
N LEU A 668 19.46 -8.93 1.09
CA LEU A 668 19.87 -7.70 0.40
C LEU A 668 19.03 -7.40 -0.86
N ASP A 669 18.86 -8.38 -1.76
CA ASP A 669 18.04 -8.24 -2.97
C ASP A 669 16.53 -8.07 -2.68
N ASN A 670 16.08 -8.36 -1.46
CA ASN A 670 14.70 -8.20 -1.00
C ASN A 670 14.52 -6.95 -0.12
N THR A 671 15.51 -6.06 -0.05
CA THR A 671 15.52 -4.91 0.87
C THR A 671 15.56 -3.60 0.09
N TYR A 672 14.59 -2.72 0.33
CA TYR A 672 14.69 -1.33 -0.08
C TYR A 672 15.51 -0.57 0.97
N PHE A 673 16.72 -0.14 0.58
CA PHE A 673 17.62 0.62 1.44
C PHE A 673 17.68 2.06 0.90
N PHE A 674 17.10 2.97 1.69
CA PHE A 674 17.07 4.42 1.50
C PHE A 674 18.19 5.07 2.34
N PHE A 675 18.90 6.01 1.74
CA PHE A 675 19.76 6.97 2.44
C PHE A 675 19.23 8.39 2.17
N ALA A 676 18.93 9.14 3.23
CA ALA A 676 18.51 10.53 3.17
C ALA A 676 19.04 11.29 4.40
N PRO A 677 19.14 12.63 4.35
CA PRO A 677 19.16 13.47 5.55
C PRO A 677 17.76 13.97 5.93
N ASP A 678 17.57 14.43 7.16
CA ASP A 678 16.32 15.06 7.59
C ASP A 678 16.24 16.56 7.21
N ASN A 679 17.35 17.29 7.30
CA ASN A 679 17.52 18.65 6.78
C ASN A 679 18.98 18.92 6.37
N GLY A 680 19.17 20.00 5.63
CA GLY A 680 20.48 20.50 5.23
C GLY A 680 21.07 21.51 6.23
N PHE A 681 22.14 22.18 5.83
CA PHE A 681 22.92 23.09 6.66
C PHE A 681 23.78 24.01 5.77
N LYS A 682 23.88 25.29 6.12
CA LYS A 682 24.74 26.28 5.43
C LYS A 682 25.99 26.58 6.24
N LEU A 683 27.08 26.80 5.52
CA LEU A 683 28.29 27.44 6.03
C LEU A 683 28.60 28.63 5.10
N GLY A 684 28.17 29.83 5.50
CA GLY A 684 28.43 31.09 4.81
C GLY A 684 27.68 31.35 3.49
N HIS A 685 26.81 30.44 3.06
CA HIS A 685 25.92 30.65 1.91
C HIS A 685 24.87 31.73 2.25
N HIS A 686 24.65 32.70 1.36
CA HIS A 686 23.85 33.91 1.60
C HIS A 686 24.34 34.77 2.79
N ARG A 687 25.63 34.65 3.15
CA ARG A 687 26.23 35.13 4.41
C ARG A 687 25.66 34.46 5.67
N LEU A 688 24.90 33.36 5.53
CA LEU A 688 24.25 32.62 6.61
C LEU A 688 24.99 31.30 6.95
N PRO A 689 25.41 31.11 8.21
CA PRO A 689 25.58 29.78 8.81
C PRO A 689 24.24 29.10 9.18
N GLY A 690 24.32 27.82 9.56
CA GLY A 690 23.22 27.04 10.16
C GLY A 690 22.14 26.58 9.19
N LYS A 691 21.01 26.12 9.74
CA LYS A 691 19.80 25.65 9.02
C LYS A 691 18.65 26.67 9.11
N MET A 692 17.39 26.23 9.20
CA MET A 692 16.19 27.06 9.45
C MET A 692 15.80 28.10 8.38
N SER A 693 16.43 28.10 7.21
CA SER A 693 16.11 28.98 6.08
C SER A 693 15.49 28.20 4.91
N PRO A 694 14.91 28.87 3.91
CA PRO A 694 14.31 28.21 2.75
C PRO A 694 15.32 27.96 1.61
N TYR A 695 16.62 28.25 1.77
CA TYR A 695 17.63 28.16 0.71
C TYR A 695 18.03 26.72 0.37
N GLU A 696 18.41 26.47 -0.88
CA GLU A 696 18.69 25.13 -1.43
C GLU A 696 19.63 24.27 -0.56
N ASN A 697 20.63 24.88 0.10
CA ASN A 697 21.52 24.21 1.06
C ASN A 697 20.81 23.65 2.31
N ASP A 698 19.66 24.17 2.70
CA ASP A 698 18.87 23.73 3.85
C ASP A 698 17.80 22.69 3.48
N ILE A 699 17.32 22.75 2.23
CA ILE A 699 16.14 21.99 1.77
C ILE A 699 16.45 20.89 0.75
N ARG A 700 17.47 21.05 -0.11
CA ARG A 700 17.80 20.06 -1.15
C ARG A 700 18.95 19.19 -0.68
N LEU A 701 18.65 17.91 -0.50
CA LEU A 701 19.50 16.98 0.23
C LEU A 701 19.87 15.80 -0.68
N PRO A 702 21.02 15.13 -0.46
CA PRO A 702 21.33 13.86 -1.13
C PRO A 702 20.24 12.81 -0.84
N PHE A 703 19.79 12.07 -1.86
CA PHE A 703 18.84 10.97 -1.66
C PHE A 703 19.15 9.80 -2.58
N TYR A 704 19.45 8.65 -1.98
CA TYR A 704 19.81 7.43 -2.69
C TYR A 704 18.89 6.29 -2.29
N VAL A 705 18.44 5.49 -3.25
CA VAL A 705 17.59 4.33 -3.01
C VAL A 705 18.04 3.15 -3.84
N ARG A 706 18.28 2.01 -3.20
CA ARG A 706 18.49 0.71 -3.85
C ARG A 706 17.41 -0.29 -3.42
N GLY A 707 17.18 -1.34 -4.19
CA GLY A 707 16.31 -2.44 -3.77
C GLY A 707 15.68 -3.26 -4.91
N PRO A 708 14.64 -4.06 -4.61
CA PRO A 708 13.88 -4.84 -5.58
C PRO A 708 13.37 -3.97 -6.74
N GLY A 709 13.69 -4.35 -7.99
CA GLY A 709 13.22 -3.64 -9.19
C GLY A 709 13.76 -2.22 -9.38
N VAL A 710 14.65 -1.73 -8.50
CA VAL A 710 15.18 -0.36 -8.58
C VAL A 710 16.18 -0.23 -9.74
N PRO A 711 16.00 0.73 -10.67
CA PRO A 711 17.00 1.09 -11.67
C PRO A 711 18.37 1.38 -11.03
N ARG A 712 19.44 0.80 -11.56
CA ARG A 712 20.79 0.88 -10.98
C ARG A 712 21.68 1.90 -11.71
N GLY A 713 22.44 2.70 -10.96
CA GLY A 713 23.43 3.64 -11.49
C GLY A 713 22.82 4.84 -12.22
N VAL A 714 21.59 5.23 -11.88
CA VAL A 714 20.87 6.32 -12.57
C VAL A 714 20.67 7.54 -11.68
N GLN A 715 20.78 8.72 -12.28
CA GLN A 715 20.36 9.98 -11.65
C GLN A 715 18.97 10.37 -12.20
N LEU A 716 18.01 10.63 -11.31
CA LEU A 716 16.65 11.02 -11.68
C LEU A 716 16.33 12.47 -11.25
N PRO A 717 15.68 13.28 -12.10
CA PRO A 717 15.32 14.67 -11.80
C PRO A 717 13.95 14.83 -11.13
N HIS A 718 13.21 13.74 -10.90
CA HIS A 718 11.91 13.73 -10.24
C HIS A 718 11.93 14.47 -8.89
N MET A 719 10.96 15.34 -8.65
CA MET A 719 10.84 16.07 -7.39
C MET A 719 10.12 15.23 -6.34
N VAL A 720 10.86 14.86 -5.30
CA VAL A 720 10.41 14.00 -4.19
C VAL A 720 10.69 14.69 -2.86
N SER A 721 9.98 14.33 -1.79
CA SER A 721 10.03 15.02 -0.50
C SER A 721 10.07 14.08 0.71
N ASN A 722 10.52 14.60 1.84
CA ASN A 722 10.49 13.93 3.14
C ASN A 722 9.06 13.53 3.56
N VAL A 723 8.00 14.18 3.05
CA VAL A 723 6.60 13.81 3.30
C VAL A 723 6.16 12.54 2.57
N ASP A 724 6.86 12.14 1.51
CA ASP A 724 6.48 11.03 0.64
C ASP A 724 6.87 9.64 1.19
N PHE A 725 7.75 9.60 2.20
CA PHE A 725 8.27 8.37 2.78
C PHE A 725 7.18 7.43 3.30
N ALA A 726 6.26 7.94 4.13
CA ALA A 726 5.21 7.12 4.75
C ALA A 726 4.35 6.41 3.68
N ALA A 727 3.84 7.17 2.70
CA ALA A 727 3.06 6.62 1.59
C ALA A 727 3.86 5.60 0.75
N THR A 728 5.14 5.89 0.50
CA THR A 728 6.05 4.99 -0.22
C THR A 728 6.23 3.66 0.51
N TRP A 729 6.46 3.68 1.83
CA TRP A 729 6.66 2.46 2.62
C TRP A 729 5.44 1.55 2.64
N PHE A 730 4.22 2.11 2.69
CA PHE A 730 2.99 1.31 2.63
C PHE A 730 2.81 0.60 1.29
N GLU A 731 3.04 1.29 0.17
CA GLU A 731 2.94 0.67 -1.16
C GLU A 731 4.01 -0.40 -1.36
N LEU A 732 5.28 -0.12 -1.02
CA LEU A 732 6.37 -1.10 -1.09
C LEU A 732 6.10 -2.34 -0.22
N ALA A 733 5.54 -2.13 0.98
CA ALA A 733 5.18 -3.20 1.89
C ALA A 733 3.96 -4.03 1.44
N GLY A 734 3.17 -3.55 0.46
CA GLY A 734 1.88 -4.12 0.10
C GLY A 734 0.84 -4.02 1.23
N VAL A 735 0.89 -2.94 2.02
CA VAL A 735 0.08 -2.73 3.22
C VAL A 735 -0.91 -1.58 3.02
N GLU A 736 -2.17 -1.78 3.40
CA GLU A 736 -3.20 -0.73 3.39
C GLU A 736 -2.87 0.35 4.43
N ASP A 737 -2.70 1.60 3.99
CA ASP A 737 -2.55 2.75 4.90
C ASP A 737 -3.93 3.29 5.31
N PRO A 738 -4.34 3.13 6.59
CA PRO A 738 -5.64 3.62 7.06
C PRO A 738 -5.69 5.15 7.18
N LEU A 739 -4.57 5.86 7.00
CA LEU A 739 -4.49 7.33 6.99
C LEU A 739 -4.25 7.91 5.59
N SER A 740 -4.33 7.10 4.52
CA SER A 740 -4.06 7.48 3.13
C SER A 740 -4.87 8.67 2.60
N VAL A 741 -6.08 8.90 3.14
CA VAL A 741 -6.93 10.07 2.80
C VAL A 741 -6.41 11.37 3.46
N THR A 742 -5.62 11.26 4.51
CA THR A 742 -5.15 12.37 5.37
C THR A 742 -3.64 12.62 5.35
N ARG A 743 -2.83 11.73 4.75
CA ARG A 743 -1.40 11.97 4.51
C ARG A 743 -1.21 12.79 3.24
N ASP A 744 -0.26 13.72 3.30
CA ASP A 744 -0.02 14.76 2.31
C ASP A 744 0.95 14.31 1.20
N GLY A 745 1.72 13.24 1.45
CA GLY A 745 2.73 12.71 0.53
C GLY A 745 2.21 11.76 -0.55
N ILE A 746 2.93 11.70 -1.67
CA ILE A 746 2.68 10.78 -2.80
C ILE A 746 3.75 9.69 -2.80
N SER A 747 3.34 8.43 -2.93
CA SER A 747 4.28 7.31 -3.02
C SER A 747 5.27 7.46 -4.19
N MET A 748 6.56 7.31 -3.88
CA MET A 748 7.66 7.23 -4.84
C MET A 748 7.78 5.84 -5.48
N ALA A 749 7.06 4.82 -4.98
CA ALA A 749 7.19 3.43 -5.41
C ALA A 749 6.96 3.17 -6.93
N PRO A 750 6.15 3.95 -7.67
CA PRO A 750 6.11 3.87 -9.14
C PRO A 750 7.45 4.24 -9.80
N ILE A 751 8.14 5.27 -9.31
CA ILE A 751 9.48 5.67 -9.80
C ILE A 751 10.51 4.58 -9.43
N LEU A 752 10.46 4.10 -8.18
CA LEU A 752 11.38 3.09 -7.66
C LEU A 752 11.25 1.73 -8.35
N ARG A 753 10.11 1.40 -8.96
CA ARG A 753 9.94 0.20 -9.81
C ARG A 753 10.29 0.42 -11.28
N GLY A 754 10.71 1.64 -11.64
CA GLY A 754 11.01 2.03 -13.01
C GLY A 754 9.79 2.02 -13.94
N ASP A 755 8.63 2.53 -13.50
CA ASP A 755 7.47 2.73 -14.38
C ASP A 755 7.88 3.53 -15.63
N PRO A 756 7.78 2.98 -16.85
CA PRO A 756 8.30 3.64 -18.05
C PRO A 756 7.64 4.99 -18.35
N THR A 757 6.39 5.18 -17.96
CA THR A 757 5.62 6.41 -18.19
C THR A 757 6.13 7.52 -17.29
N ILE A 758 6.30 7.21 -15.99
CA ILE A 758 6.75 8.17 -14.98
C ILE A 758 8.26 8.43 -15.12
N LEU A 759 9.06 7.43 -15.47
CA LEU A 759 10.48 7.64 -15.80
C LEU A 759 10.66 8.56 -17.02
N ALA A 760 9.86 8.37 -18.07
CA ALA A 760 9.94 9.19 -19.29
C ALA A 760 9.43 10.63 -19.11
N ASN A 761 8.55 10.88 -18.14
CA ASN A 761 8.05 12.22 -17.83
C ASN A 761 7.97 12.48 -16.31
N PRO A 762 9.02 13.07 -15.70
CA PRO A 762 9.07 13.40 -14.27
C PRO A 762 7.89 14.24 -13.77
N ASP A 763 7.35 15.12 -14.63
CA ASP A 763 6.24 16.02 -14.32
C ASP A 763 4.96 15.25 -13.93
N LEU A 764 4.83 13.96 -14.30
CA LEU A 764 3.69 13.11 -13.94
C LEU A 764 3.65 12.71 -12.46
N HIS A 765 4.77 12.78 -11.74
CA HIS A 765 4.80 12.51 -10.30
C HIS A 765 4.42 13.77 -9.51
N ARG A 766 5.19 14.85 -9.67
CA ARG A 766 4.99 16.15 -9.01
C ARG A 766 5.86 17.22 -9.67
N VAL A 767 5.33 18.44 -9.81
CA VAL A 767 6.09 19.62 -10.30
C VAL A 767 6.26 20.74 -9.26
N GLY A 768 5.62 20.66 -8.09
CA GLY A 768 5.76 21.67 -7.02
C GLY A 768 5.70 21.10 -5.62
N ILE A 769 6.61 21.53 -4.75
CA ILE A 769 6.76 21.14 -3.33
C ILE A 769 6.61 22.39 -2.45
N LEU A 770 5.87 22.25 -1.33
CA LEU A 770 5.78 23.24 -0.26
C LEU A 770 7.04 23.22 0.59
N ILE A 771 7.57 24.40 0.89
CA ILE A 771 8.63 24.64 1.88
C ILE A 771 8.04 25.58 2.92
N GLU A 772 8.01 25.18 4.18
CA GLU A 772 7.33 25.93 5.24
C GLU A 772 8.16 26.07 6.51
N LYS A 773 7.92 27.19 7.19
CA LYS A 773 8.34 27.46 8.56
C LYS A 773 7.35 28.51 9.13
N PRO A 774 6.15 28.09 9.57
CA PRO A 774 5.10 29.02 9.99
C PRO A 774 5.51 29.91 11.17
N ALA A 775 4.82 31.03 11.32
CA ALA A 775 5.05 31.97 12.42
C ALA A 775 4.60 31.37 13.76
N THR A 776 5.40 31.57 14.81
CA THR A 776 5.16 30.99 16.15
C THR A 776 4.45 31.95 17.11
N ALA A 777 4.28 33.22 16.73
CA ALA A 777 3.75 34.28 17.58
C ALA A 777 2.29 34.58 17.24
N GLY A 778 1.45 34.82 18.26
CA GLY A 778 -0.01 34.93 18.12
C GLY A 778 -0.77 33.61 18.33
N ILE A 779 -0.07 32.48 18.47
CA ILE A 779 -0.66 31.17 18.75
C ILE A 779 -1.02 31.04 20.24
N ASP A 780 -2.29 31.30 20.59
CA ASP A 780 -2.87 30.92 21.89
C ASP A 780 -3.24 29.43 21.88
N ASP A 781 -2.93 28.70 22.96
CA ASP A 781 -3.04 27.24 23.04
C ASP A 781 -4.50 26.74 22.92
N LYS A 782 -5.47 27.64 23.18
CA LYS A 782 -6.92 27.40 22.97
C LYS A 782 -7.36 27.46 21.51
N PHE A 783 -6.51 27.97 20.62
CA PHE A 783 -6.78 28.19 19.20
C PHE A 783 -5.73 27.52 18.30
N VAL A 784 -4.95 26.54 18.79
CA VAL A 784 -3.97 25.80 17.94
C VAL A 784 -4.65 24.80 17.02
N SER A 785 -5.33 25.40 16.07
CA SER A 785 -6.14 24.85 15.03
C SER A 785 -5.71 25.63 13.79
N ILE A 786 -4.58 25.23 13.19
CA ILE A 786 -4.31 25.54 11.78
C ILE A 786 -5.40 24.87 10.90
N LEU A 787 -6.06 23.84 11.47
CA LEU A 787 -7.37 23.31 11.10
C LEU A 787 -8.54 24.30 11.18
N THR A 788 -8.34 25.55 11.62
CA THR A 788 -9.36 26.60 11.49
C THR A 788 -9.39 26.97 10.02
N PRO A 789 -10.53 26.85 9.31
CA PRO A 789 -10.55 27.18 7.90
C PRO A 789 -10.18 28.64 7.71
N VAL A 790 -9.01 28.84 7.10
CA VAL A 790 -8.73 30.01 6.25
C VAL A 790 -9.91 30.09 5.30
N ARG A 791 -10.67 31.19 5.37
CA ARG A 791 -12.07 31.18 4.92
C ARG A 791 -12.18 31.27 3.41
N ASP A 792 -11.18 31.85 2.78
CA ASP A 792 -10.99 31.86 1.33
C ASP A 792 -9.53 31.58 0.98
N VAL A 793 -9.27 31.05 -0.21
CA VAL A 793 -7.90 30.70 -0.67
C VAL A 793 -7.05 31.96 -0.90
N SER A 794 -7.69 33.14 -0.92
CA SER A 794 -7.05 34.45 -1.02
C SER A 794 -6.53 35.03 0.30
N ASP A 795 -6.95 34.52 1.47
CA ASP A 795 -6.62 35.14 2.76
C ASP A 795 -5.09 35.10 3.00
N ASP A 796 -4.51 36.24 3.36
CA ASP A 796 -3.08 36.30 3.64
C ASP A 796 -2.79 35.75 5.04
N VAL A 797 -2.08 34.62 5.11
CA VAL A 797 -1.64 34.01 6.38
C VAL A 797 -0.69 34.91 7.19
N PHE A 798 -0.19 35.99 6.60
CA PHE A 798 0.54 37.05 7.29
C PHE A 798 -0.29 38.35 7.43
N GLU A 799 -1.60 38.36 7.20
CA GLU A 799 -2.45 39.54 7.42
C GLU A 799 -2.44 39.95 8.91
N GLY A 800 -2.25 41.24 9.19
CA GLY A 800 -1.98 41.75 10.54
C GLY A 800 -0.55 41.51 11.04
N TYR A 801 0.20 40.58 10.45
CA TYR A 801 1.63 40.36 10.71
C TYR A 801 2.53 41.13 9.74
N ARG A 802 2.08 41.36 8.50
CA ARG A 802 2.72 42.26 7.53
C ARG A 802 2.48 43.72 7.95
N PRO A 803 3.54 44.50 8.24
CA PRO A 803 3.38 45.91 8.55
C PRO A 803 2.94 46.70 7.30
N HIS A 804 2.20 47.79 7.50
CA HIS A 804 2.18 48.86 6.51
C HIS A 804 3.52 49.60 6.52
N LYS A 805 4.15 49.80 5.36
CA LYS A 805 5.35 50.64 5.25
C LYS A 805 5.02 52.08 5.70
N LEU A 806 5.96 52.69 6.41
CA LEU A 806 5.91 54.11 6.73
C LEU A 806 6.00 54.95 5.42
N PRO A 807 5.55 56.21 5.39
CA PRO A 807 5.51 57.03 4.16
C PRO A 807 6.88 57.28 3.48
N ASN A 808 7.99 57.02 4.17
CA ASN A 808 9.35 57.05 3.65
C ASN A 808 9.81 55.71 3.02
N GLY A 809 8.97 54.68 3.02
CA GLY A 809 9.25 53.34 2.52
C GLY A 809 9.92 52.37 3.52
N SER A 810 10.26 52.80 4.74
CA SER A 810 10.82 51.91 5.77
C SER A 810 9.72 51.16 6.53
N TRP A 811 10.06 50.06 7.18
CA TRP A 811 9.13 49.35 8.06
C TRP A 811 8.96 50.09 9.41
N PRO A 812 7.80 49.96 10.09
CA PRO A 812 7.64 50.39 11.47
C PRO A 812 8.49 49.52 12.41
N GLN A 813 9.24 50.16 13.31
CA GLN A 813 10.17 49.49 14.22
C GLN A 813 9.54 48.35 15.02
N GLN A 814 8.31 48.54 15.51
CA GLN A 814 7.58 47.57 16.33
C GLN A 814 7.38 46.19 15.71
N VAL A 815 7.38 46.05 14.38
CA VAL A 815 7.26 44.73 13.73
C VAL A 815 8.62 44.08 13.51
N LEU A 816 9.67 44.87 13.27
CA LEU A 816 11.05 44.39 13.35
C LEU A 816 11.35 43.88 14.77
N ASP A 817 10.88 44.60 15.79
CA ASP A 817 11.00 44.19 17.20
C ASP A 817 10.23 42.89 17.51
N TRP A 818 9.20 42.54 16.72
CA TRP A 818 8.39 41.33 16.92
C TRP A 818 8.91 40.11 16.14
N GLU A 819 9.37 40.29 14.89
CA GLU A 819 10.07 39.23 14.14
C GLU A 819 11.41 38.84 14.79
N PHE A 820 12.19 39.82 15.28
CA PHE A 820 13.61 39.61 15.63
C PHE A 820 13.91 39.57 17.14
N GLN A 821 12.91 39.31 18.00
CA GLN A 821 13.02 39.31 19.47
C GLN A 821 13.60 40.61 20.06
N GLY A 822 13.01 41.76 19.74
CA GLY A 822 13.13 42.99 20.51
C GLY A 822 14.53 43.62 20.60
N LYS A 823 15.42 43.33 19.65
CA LYS A 823 16.74 43.97 19.54
C LYS A 823 17.12 44.22 18.08
N ASP A 824 17.54 45.46 17.83
CA ASP A 824 18.23 45.92 16.62
C ASP A 824 19.28 44.89 16.14
N LEU A 825 19.10 44.36 14.91
CA LEU A 825 19.92 43.29 14.34
C LEU A 825 21.40 43.73 14.21
N PRO A 826 21.72 44.89 13.60
CA PRO A 826 23.02 45.55 13.71
C PRO A 826 23.61 45.60 15.12
N ALA A 827 22.88 46.05 16.16
CA ALA A 827 23.40 46.06 17.53
C ALA A 827 23.61 44.65 18.09
N ARG A 828 22.76 43.69 17.74
CA ARG A 828 22.91 42.28 18.14
C ARG A 828 24.13 41.64 17.46
N TRP A 829 24.43 42.02 16.21
CA TRP A 829 25.67 41.64 15.52
C TRP A 829 26.90 42.31 16.13
N ALA A 830 26.82 43.60 16.47
CA ALA A 830 27.90 44.31 17.16
C ALA A 830 28.21 43.69 18.55
N GLN A 831 27.19 43.25 19.29
CA GLN A 831 27.36 42.51 20.55
C GLN A 831 28.03 41.14 20.33
N ARG A 832 27.62 40.37 19.31
CA ARG A 832 28.29 39.11 18.92
C ARG A 832 29.77 39.32 18.54
N VAL A 833 30.09 40.38 17.80
CA VAL A 833 31.46 40.73 17.41
C VAL A 833 32.32 41.21 18.59
N ALA A 834 31.70 41.74 19.66
CA ALA A 834 32.38 42.20 20.87
C ALA A 834 32.87 41.08 21.80
N GLY A 835 32.50 39.81 21.53
CA GLY A 835 33.02 38.63 22.24
C GLY A 835 32.07 37.97 23.25
N ASP A 836 30.82 38.43 23.36
CA ASP A 836 29.81 37.74 24.18
C ASP A 836 29.35 36.43 23.52
N THR A 837 29.36 35.34 24.29
CA THR A 837 28.96 33.99 23.83
C THR A 837 27.51 33.99 23.31
N PRO A 838 27.23 33.44 22.10
CA PRO A 838 25.89 33.38 21.53
C PRO A 838 24.90 32.59 22.39
N ALA A 839 23.63 32.99 22.36
CA ALA A 839 22.60 32.50 23.27
C ALA A 839 22.30 30.99 23.20
N TYR A 840 22.63 30.32 22.07
CA TYR A 840 22.49 28.87 21.92
C TYR A 840 23.75 28.10 22.39
N VAL A 841 24.93 28.75 22.46
CA VAL A 841 26.14 28.17 23.09
C VAL A 841 26.04 28.41 24.60
N THR A 842 25.13 27.69 25.25
CA THR A 842 24.96 27.84 26.69
C THR A 842 26.24 27.46 27.44
N PRO A 843 26.47 28.01 28.65
CA PRO A 843 27.57 27.55 29.50
C PRO A 843 27.53 26.04 29.75
N GLU A 844 26.34 25.44 29.71
CA GLU A 844 26.09 24.00 29.89
C GLU A 844 26.51 23.20 28.64
N PHE A 845 26.13 23.66 27.45
CA PHE A 845 26.55 23.04 26.18
C PHE A 845 28.08 23.09 26.01
N SER A 846 28.71 24.22 26.35
CA SER A 846 30.18 24.35 26.35
C SER A 846 30.91 23.46 27.37
N LYS A 847 30.18 22.84 28.32
CA LYS A 847 30.72 21.86 29.28
C LYS A 847 30.56 20.41 28.79
N SER A 848 29.89 20.12 27.67
CA SER A 848 29.85 18.76 27.12
C SER A 848 31.27 18.24 26.86
N PHE A 849 31.47 16.91 26.88
CA PHE A 849 32.78 16.34 26.55
C PHE A 849 33.14 16.67 25.09
N GLY A 850 32.19 16.51 24.17
CA GLY A 850 32.42 16.76 22.75
C GLY A 850 32.72 18.22 22.41
N MET A 851 31.95 19.18 22.91
CA MET A 851 32.24 20.61 22.65
C MET A 851 33.65 21.00 23.14
N ARG A 852 34.11 20.45 24.26
CA ARG A 852 35.49 20.66 24.74
C ARG A 852 36.54 20.01 23.83
N LEU A 853 36.26 18.84 23.26
CA LEU A 853 37.12 18.19 22.28
C LEU A 853 37.18 18.99 20.97
N TYR A 854 36.04 19.46 20.45
CA TYR A 854 35.99 20.32 19.26
C TYR A 854 36.78 21.63 19.46
N PHE A 855 36.62 22.30 20.61
CA PHE A 855 37.44 23.48 20.96
C PHE A 855 38.94 23.19 21.16
N ASN A 856 39.36 21.94 21.37
CA ASN A 856 40.78 21.58 21.34
C ASN A 856 41.26 21.44 19.89
N LEU A 857 40.51 20.73 19.04
CA LEU A 857 40.84 20.52 17.63
C LEU A 857 40.91 21.84 16.84
N THR A 858 40.03 22.81 17.12
CA THR A 858 40.08 24.13 16.48
C THR A 858 41.32 24.94 16.87
N ARG A 859 41.74 24.89 18.15
CA ARG A 859 43.01 25.51 18.60
C ARG A 859 44.22 24.83 17.96
N GLU A 860 44.21 23.51 17.79
CA GLU A 860 45.26 22.77 17.07
C GLU A 860 45.31 23.10 15.56
N ALA A 861 44.16 23.46 14.96
CA ALA A 861 44.09 24.02 13.61
C ALA A 861 44.51 25.50 13.52
N GLY A 862 44.81 26.15 14.64
CA GLY A 862 45.23 27.56 14.70
C GLY A 862 44.09 28.58 14.67
N LEU A 863 42.84 28.13 14.84
CA LEU A 863 41.67 29.01 14.90
C LEU A 863 41.50 29.63 16.30
N THR A 864 40.91 30.82 16.36
CA THR A 864 40.51 31.43 17.63
C THR A 864 39.13 30.93 18.06
N GLU A 865 38.87 30.94 19.37
CA GLU A 865 37.53 30.62 19.90
C GLU A 865 36.46 31.59 19.36
N ARG A 866 36.81 32.85 19.07
CA ARG A 866 35.91 33.83 18.45
C ARG A 866 35.52 33.43 17.03
N GLY A 867 36.48 33.06 16.17
CA GLY A 867 36.18 32.62 14.80
C GLY A 867 35.27 31.39 14.76
N VAL A 868 35.54 30.42 15.65
CA VAL A 868 34.71 29.21 15.83
C VAL A 868 33.30 29.56 16.31
N ILE A 869 33.17 30.43 17.31
CA ILE A 869 31.89 30.88 17.86
C ILE A 869 31.04 31.64 16.82
N LEU A 870 31.67 32.38 15.91
CA LEU A 870 30.99 33.06 14.80
C LEU A 870 30.51 32.06 13.72
N GLY A 871 31.27 31.00 13.45
CA GLY A 871 30.89 29.93 12.51
C GLY A 871 29.66 29.14 12.97
N LEU A 872 29.63 28.73 14.24
CA LEU A 872 28.59 27.87 14.84
C LEU A 872 27.18 28.50 14.97
N ASN A 873 26.96 29.71 14.46
CA ASN A 873 25.81 30.57 14.77
C ASN A 873 24.54 30.25 13.98
N GLU A 874 23.55 29.61 14.60
CA GLU A 874 22.32 29.18 13.91
C GLU A 874 21.15 30.19 13.98
N ASP A 875 21.34 31.42 14.48
CA ASP A 875 20.24 32.37 14.76
C ASP A 875 19.52 32.92 13.49
N ASN A 876 18.71 32.10 12.82
CA ASN A 876 17.85 32.44 11.67
C ASN A 876 16.31 32.29 11.94
N PRO A 877 15.73 32.97 12.94
CA PRO A 877 14.32 32.81 13.32
C PRO A 877 13.35 33.65 12.47
N VAL A 878 13.25 33.42 11.16
CA VAL A 878 12.24 34.09 10.30
C VAL A 878 11.20 33.09 9.81
N ALA A 879 9.92 33.48 9.80
CA ALA A 879 8.85 32.65 9.27
C ALA A 879 8.83 32.72 7.73
N TYR A 880 8.46 31.62 7.06
CA TYR A 880 8.27 31.62 5.61
C TYR A 880 7.26 30.58 5.14
N TYR A 881 6.72 30.83 3.96
CA TYR A 881 6.15 29.81 3.08
C TYR A 881 6.78 29.98 1.70
N GLY A 882 7.10 28.88 1.02
CA GLY A 882 7.68 28.90 -0.30
C GLY A 882 7.23 27.74 -1.17
N LEU A 883 7.22 27.97 -2.47
CA LEU A 883 6.96 26.99 -3.51
C LEU A 883 8.27 26.73 -4.25
N ARG A 884 8.78 25.50 -4.17
CA ARG A 884 9.83 25.01 -5.07
C ARG A 884 9.17 24.29 -6.23
N TYR A 885 9.39 24.83 -7.42
CA TYR A 885 8.80 24.38 -8.67
C TYR A 885 9.87 23.84 -9.63
N GLN A 886 9.54 22.76 -10.34
CA GLN A 886 10.25 22.30 -11.51
C GLN A 886 9.27 21.59 -12.45
N ASP A 887 9.19 22.04 -13.70
CA ASP A 887 8.70 21.24 -14.83
C ASP A 887 9.86 20.98 -15.82
N LYS A 888 9.58 20.29 -16.93
CA LYS A 888 10.51 20.05 -18.05
C LYS A 888 11.18 21.28 -18.71
N HIS A 889 10.79 22.51 -18.36
CA HIS A 889 11.26 23.77 -18.97
C HIS A 889 11.71 24.80 -17.92
N HIS A 890 11.04 24.86 -16.76
CA HIS A 890 11.17 25.92 -15.77
C HIS A 890 11.61 25.36 -14.43
N LYS A 891 12.49 26.09 -13.73
CA LYS A 891 12.81 25.85 -12.32
C LYS A 891 12.66 27.17 -11.57
N TYR A 892 11.65 27.26 -10.71
CA TYR A 892 11.41 28.46 -9.91
C TYR A 892 11.43 28.12 -8.43
N LYS A 893 11.90 29.06 -7.62
CA LYS A 893 11.58 29.07 -6.20
C LYS A 893 11.04 30.43 -5.81
N TYR A 894 9.79 30.43 -5.33
CA TYR A 894 9.08 31.60 -4.84
C TYR A 894 8.95 31.49 -3.32
N ILE A 895 9.22 32.58 -2.60
CA ILE A 895 9.20 32.62 -1.14
C ILE A 895 8.46 33.86 -0.66
N GLU A 896 7.56 33.67 0.31
CA GLU A 896 6.94 34.72 1.11
C GLU A 896 7.49 34.69 2.54
N PHE A 897 8.03 35.83 2.97
CA PHE A 897 8.36 36.15 4.36
C PHE A 897 7.40 37.26 4.85
N PRO A 898 7.23 37.49 6.16
CA PRO A 898 6.48 38.66 6.66
C PRO A 898 7.13 39.98 6.22
N SER A 899 8.47 40.00 6.13
CA SER A 899 9.29 41.15 5.74
C SER A 899 9.52 41.34 4.24
N GLY A 900 8.99 40.46 3.37
CA GLY A 900 9.07 40.63 1.91
C GLY A 900 8.98 39.33 1.10
N TYR A 901 9.38 39.42 -0.18
CA TYR A 901 9.27 38.34 -1.16
C TYR A 901 10.60 38.08 -1.85
N GLU A 902 10.84 36.82 -2.19
CA GLU A 902 11.94 36.44 -3.07
C GLU A 902 11.49 35.49 -4.17
N LEU A 903 12.08 35.64 -5.36
CA LEU A 903 11.85 34.79 -6.52
C LEU A 903 13.18 34.55 -7.23
N TYR A 904 13.46 33.28 -7.53
CA TYR A 904 14.68 32.83 -8.22
C TYR A 904 14.32 31.95 -9.43
N ASP A 905 14.96 32.21 -10.57
CA ASP A 905 14.96 31.29 -11.72
C ASP A 905 16.19 30.37 -11.61
N LEU A 906 15.96 29.14 -11.17
CA LEU A 906 17.01 28.17 -10.83
C LEU A 906 17.55 27.42 -12.06
N ASN A 907 17.09 27.76 -13.28
CA ASN A 907 17.82 27.39 -14.50
C ASN A 907 18.97 28.37 -14.76
N ALA A 908 18.80 29.66 -14.43
CA ALA A 908 19.79 30.71 -14.64
C ALA A 908 20.67 30.97 -13.41
N ASP A 909 20.10 30.83 -12.21
CA ASP A 909 20.73 31.10 -10.92
C ASP A 909 20.48 29.94 -9.93
N PRO A 910 21.10 28.76 -10.14
CA PRO A 910 20.96 27.60 -9.26
C PRO A 910 21.60 27.78 -7.87
N HIS A 911 22.18 28.96 -7.59
CA HIS A 911 22.76 29.33 -6.30
C HIS A 911 21.93 30.38 -5.56
N GLU A 912 20.80 30.81 -6.11
CA GLU A 912 19.81 31.67 -5.45
C GLU A 912 20.41 33.02 -4.99
N VAL A 913 21.22 33.64 -5.85
CA VAL A 913 21.94 34.88 -5.60
C VAL A 913 21.09 36.10 -5.99
N ASP A 914 20.54 36.14 -7.21
CA ASP A 914 19.85 37.31 -7.75
C ASP A 914 18.33 37.18 -7.57
N ASN A 915 17.79 37.78 -6.50
CA ASN A 915 16.34 37.89 -6.32
C ASN A 915 15.75 38.74 -7.48
N ILE A 916 14.92 38.11 -8.31
CA ILE A 916 14.30 38.72 -9.49
C ILE A 916 12.86 39.21 -9.25
N PHE A 917 12.31 39.09 -8.02
CA PHE A 917 10.90 39.38 -7.73
C PHE A 917 10.42 40.75 -8.26
N GLU A 918 11.14 41.84 -7.97
CA GLU A 918 10.80 43.21 -8.42
C GLU A 918 10.88 43.40 -9.95
N GLY A 919 11.57 42.51 -10.67
CA GLY A 919 11.73 42.53 -12.13
C GLY A 919 10.90 41.48 -12.88
N ALA A 920 10.25 40.55 -12.16
CA ALA A 920 9.51 39.45 -12.75
C ALA A 920 8.14 39.89 -13.30
N SER A 921 7.57 39.11 -14.22
CA SER A 921 6.24 39.41 -14.75
C SER A 921 5.16 39.20 -13.67
N ARG A 922 4.19 40.11 -13.61
CA ARG A 922 3.05 39.99 -12.65
C ARG A 922 2.27 38.69 -12.85
N THR A 923 2.21 38.16 -14.08
CA THR A 923 1.57 36.88 -14.40
C THR A 923 2.32 35.70 -13.77
N LEU A 924 3.66 35.69 -13.84
CA LEU A 924 4.49 34.66 -13.19
C LEU A 924 4.34 34.70 -11.67
N ILE A 925 4.38 35.90 -11.07
CA ILE A 925 4.20 36.09 -9.62
C ILE A 925 2.81 35.58 -9.20
N ALA A 926 1.74 36.00 -9.88
CA ALA A 926 0.37 35.58 -9.55
C ALA A 926 0.17 34.05 -9.69
N ALA A 927 0.76 33.42 -10.72
CA ALA A 927 0.67 31.98 -10.92
C ALA A 927 1.39 31.19 -9.81
N LEU A 928 2.60 31.61 -9.41
CA LEU A 928 3.35 30.98 -8.33
C LEU A 928 2.70 31.25 -6.96
N GLN A 929 2.17 32.45 -6.74
CA GLN A 929 1.51 32.85 -5.49
C GLN A 929 0.20 32.10 -5.28
N GLY A 930 -0.67 31.99 -6.28
CA GLY A 930 -1.93 31.24 -6.14
C GLY A 930 -1.71 29.76 -5.82
N GLN A 931 -0.67 29.16 -6.41
CA GLN A 931 -0.29 27.78 -6.14
C GLN A 931 0.33 27.61 -4.74
N LEU A 932 1.10 28.59 -4.26
CA LEU A 932 1.56 28.61 -2.87
C LEU A 932 0.41 28.80 -1.87
N SER A 933 -0.61 29.61 -2.19
CA SER A 933 -1.83 29.75 -1.37
C SER A 933 -2.58 28.43 -1.21
N LEU A 934 -2.77 27.68 -2.30
CA LEU A 934 -3.36 26.32 -2.22
C LEU A 934 -2.53 25.38 -1.34
N LEU A 935 -1.20 25.43 -1.44
CA LEU A 935 -0.30 24.59 -0.63
C LEU A 935 -0.26 24.98 0.86
N LYS A 936 -0.38 26.26 1.23
CA LYS A 936 -0.40 26.73 2.63
C LYS A 936 -1.54 26.12 3.47
N VAL A 937 -2.62 25.67 2.82
CA VAL A 937 -3.84 25.15 3.45
C VAL A 937 -4.21 23.75 2.96
N CYS A 938 -3.28 23.07 2.27
CA CYS A 938 -3.54 21.78 1.67
C CYS A 938 -3.71 20.68 2.76
N ARG A 939 -4.37 19.58 2.40
CA ARG A 939 -4.35 18.38 3.23
C ARG A 939 -4.63 17.11 2.43
N GLY A 940 -4.03 16.01 2.83
CA GLY A 940 -4.24 14.71 2.21
C GLY A 940 -3.85 14.72 0.74
N ALA A 941 -4.68 14.09 -0.08
CA ALA A 941 -4.56 14.06 -1.54
C ALA A 941 -4.69 15.44 -2.24
N ASN A 942 -4.75 16.57 -1.52
CA ASN A 942 -4.68 17.91 -2.11
C ASN A 942 -3.29 18.58 -1.98
N CYS A 943 -2.33 17.98 -1.27
CA CYS A 943 -0.98 18.55 -1.06
C CYS A 943 0.01 18.33 -2.23
N HIS A 944 -0.45 18.41 -3.48
CA HIS A 944 0.42 18.19 -4.65
C HIS A 944 0.12 19.12 -5.82
N VAL A 945 1.17 19.62 -6.46
CA VAL A 945 1.07 20.38 -7.72
C VAL A 945 1.41 19.47 -8.90
N LYS A 946 0.48 19.35 -9.86
CA LYS A 946 0.65 18.59 -11.12
C LYS A 946 1.04 19.45 -12.32
N SER A 947 0.69 20.74 -12.32
CA SER A 947 0.99 21.67 -13.40
C SER A 947 0.73 23.10 -12.94
N ILE A 948 1.55 24.07 -13.38
CA ILE A 948 1.24 25.49 -13.25
C ILE A 948 1.03 26.06 -14.65
N ASN A 949 -0.11 26.70 -14.90
CA ASN A 949 -0.41 27.32 -16.20
C ASN A 949 0.33 28.66 -16.35
N LEU A 950 1.65 28.58 -16.57
CA LEU A 950 2.54 29.73 -16.81
C LEU A 950 2.28 30.46 -18.15
N LEU A 951 1.40 29.91 -19.01
CA LEU A 951 1.11 30.40 -20.36
C LEU A 951 -0.33 30.88 -20.53
N THR A 952 -0.73 31.96 -19.85
CA THR A 952 -1.90 32.76 -20.24
C THR A 952 -1.58 34.26 -20.31
N ASN A 953 -2.30 34.97 -21.18
CA ASN A 953 -2.29 36.44 -21.33
C ASN A 953 -0.98 37.13 -21.77
N ALA A 954 -0.25 36.50 -22.70
CA ALA A 954 0.41 37.28 -23.75
C ALA A 954 -0.62 37.62 -24.86
N LYS A 955 -1.19 38.83 -24.82
CA LYS A 955 -2.13 39.42 -25.81
C LYS A 955 -3.55 38.81 -25.91
N GLN A 956 -4.42 39.09 -24.94
CA GLN A 956 -5.84 39.42 -25.21
C GLN A 956 -6.41 40.29 -24.07
N PRO A 957 -7.35 41.22 -24.34
CA PRO A 957 -8.01 42.00 -23.30
C PRO A 957 -9.10 41.14 -22.63
N VAL A 958 -9.00 40.97 -21.31
CA VAL A 958 -9.98 40.20 -20.53
C VAL A 958 -11.26 41.00 -20.36
N ASN A 959 -12.34 40.54 -21.00
CA ASN A 959 -13.70 40.97 -20.64
C ASN A 959 -14.12 40.27 -19.35
N ALA A 960 -14.30 41.03 -18.28
CA ALA A 960 -14.73 40.50 -16.99
C ALA A 960 -16.24 40.16 -16.99
N ASN A 961 -16.60 38.96 -17.48
CA ASN A 961 -17.90 38.30 -17.25
C ASN A 961 -17.91 36.83 -17.72
N SER A 962 -17.06 35.98 -17.12
CA SER A 962 -17.16 34.52 -17.22
C SER A 962 -16.78 33.90 -15.88
N SER A 963 -17.53 32.88 -15.44
CA SER A 963 -17.52 32.30 -14.09
C SER A 963 -16.30 31.43 -13.74
N ASP A 964 -15.44 31.15 -14.71
CA ASP A 964 -14.65 29.91 -14.72
C ASP A 964 -13.27 30.07 -14.05
N VAL A 965 -13.13 31.07 -13.17
CA VAL A 965 -11.92 31.39 -12.40
C VAL A 965 -11.95 30.79 -10.99
N LEU A 966 -13.08 30.19 -10.57
CA LEU A 966 -13.32 29.67 -9.21
C LEU A 966 -13.33 28.14 -9.10
N GLN A 967 -12.61 27.43 -9.98
CA GLN A 967 -12.29 26.00 -9.83
C GLN A 967 -10.87 25.68 -10.31
N LEU A 968 -9.86 26.03 -9.49
CA LEU A 968 -8.52 25.44 -9.52
C LEU A 968 -7.83 25.63 -8.15
#